data_AF-B3QV42-F1
#
_entry.id   AF-B3QV42-F1
#
_cell.length_a   1.000
_cell.length_b   1.000
_cell.length_c   1.000
_cell.angle_alpha   90.00
_cell.angle_beta   90.00
_cell.angle_gamma   90.00
#
_symmetry.space_group_name_H-M   'P 1'
#
loop_
_entity.id
_entity.type
_entity.pdbx_description
1 polymer ?
#
loop_
_entity_poly.entity_id
_entity_poly.type
_entity_poly.pdbx_seq_one_letter_code
_entity_poly.pdbx_strand_id
1 'polypeptide(L)'
;MPENSNLYTIEKAIIMAGGFGTRLRPLTMNIPKPLVPMMQRPMMHHIAELLKKYGVKEITSMLYYQPESIREYFGDGKKFGYKMHYILSDADYGTAGSVRNAYDFVDGRFVVISGDVLTDFDLSKAIEFHVKRGALATMVLTHVKNPLQFGVVITDKDGRITRFLEKPTWGEVFSDTINTGIYILEKEVMDLIPYKEDYDFSKDLFPKMLKENMPLYGYISNGYWRDVGTLTEYQEAHIDCLNGKVNLDFTYDYEKIADDVYAHKSAKVDLNSVKFSGKVYIGKECSIGKNAIVEDSVIGDGSSVGEGCHLKKTVIWRNTKIDSGADIYLSVITDDVEVGAHAKIEEQTFIADKCQIGKEANIRSGVKLWPEKEIEAGAIVTKSLVWESKWSRELFTGSRVTGISNIEISPDFAAKLGASFGSILGPNSTVLVSRDVDKSSRMINRAIIAGLLSAGVSVNDLQIVPISIARHRLKNGSEVGGLHIRKSPFNQKLLDIIFLDKDGKDIPNAKTKTIERNFFGEDYKRADFENIGTISFPERAIEGYTEDFLSQIDTEIIKKARLRIAIDYAHGAATTISPSILGELGVDVVSLNAFIDPKKGTRTADEFYEASDRLSEVVVSLGCDIGFMMDAGAERVFVSDEKGTFLENQRLLTIVTRLFLDVNPETKKIVLPITASQEVEELCKERNVKVIRTGDSHLDMMRAVTSDSEIAFAGGTKAGFIFPGFLFACDAMFSTVKILELIAKANTRIGDLNLKYPQRYFLVKRNVTCPRDVKGKVMRKIMEDTAENERILIDGVKVIYDDDTSLLLLPDRARDIFHVDAESKSKSRATMLVSEFEQKLNTWVRE
;
A
#
# COMPACT_ATOMS: atom_id res chain seq x y z
N MET A 1 35.92 22.46 -38.96
CA MET A 1 34.89 22.16 -37.94
C MET A 1 34.71 20.65 -37.83
N PRO A 2 35.31 20.00 -36.81
CA PRO A 2 34.86 18.70 -36.34
C PRO A 2 34.85 18.59 -34.80
N GLU A 3 34.26 19.55 -34.07
CA GLU A 3 34.24 19.52 -32.58
C GLU A 3 32.86 19.24 -31.94
N ASN A 4 31.76 19.18 -32.70
CA ASN A 4 30.41 19.03 -32.11
C ASN A 4 29.74 17.65 -32.27
N SER A 5 30.36 16.65 -32.90
CA SER A 5 29.72 15.34 -33.10
C SER A 5 29.70 14.45 -31.84
N ASN A 6 30.67 14.62 -30.93
CA ASN A 6 30.79 13.78 -29.73
C ASN A 6 29.80 14.15 -28.60
N LEU A 7 29.18 15.34 -28.65
CA LEU A 7 28.24 15.79 -27.61
C LEU A 7 26.92 15.03 -27.64
N TYR A 8 26.52 14.46 -28.78
CA TYR A 8 25.22 13.81 -28.97
C TYR A 8 25.28 12.28 -28.90
N THR A 9 26.45 11.72 -28.60
CA THR A 9 26.69 10.28 -28.49
C THR A 9 26.99 9.90 -27.05
N ILE A 10 26.38 8.83 -26.56
CA ILE A 10 26.68 8.24 -25.24
C ILE A 10 27.33 6.88 -25.44
N GLU A 11 28.56 6.71 -24.95
CA GLU A 11 29.31 5.46 -25.11
C GLU A 11 29.09 4.48 -23.94
N LYS A 12 28.57 4.94 -22.81
CA LYS A 12 28.48 4.16 -21.56
C LYS A 12 27.06 4.12 -21.00
N ALA A 13 26.64 2.96 -20.49
CA ALA A 13 25.35 2.80 -19.82
C ALA A 13 25.45 1.91 -18.58
N ILE A 14 24.49 2.09 -17.67
CA ILE A 14 24.30 1.26 -16.49
C ILE A 14 22.93 0.59 -16.57
N ILE A 15 22.90 -0.73 -16.45
CA ILE A 15 21.66 -1.51 -16.35
C ILE A 15 21.44 -1.90 -14.89
N MET A 16 20.29 -1.54 -14.34
CA MET A 16 19.88 -1.95 -13.00
C MET A 16 19.22 -3.34 -13.05
N ALA A 17 19.95 -4.38 -12.64
CA ALA A 17 19.55 -5.79 -12.77
C ALA A 17 19.40 -6.52 -11.42
N GLY A 18 19.30 -5.78 -10.30
CA GLY A 18 19.32 -6.33 -8.94
C GLY A 18 17.98 -6.83 -8.37
N GLY A 19 16.87 -6.73 -9.10
CA GLY A 19 15.54 -7.04 -8.55
C GLY A 19 15.26 -8.53 -8.33
N PHE A 20 14.66 -8.89 -7.19
CA PHE A 20 14.27 -10.27 -6.84
C PHE A 20 13.19 -10.91 -7.73
N GLY A 21 12.46 -10.13 -8.54
CA GLY A 21 11.46 -10.66 -9.47
C GLY A 21 10.24 -11.35 -8.82
N THR A 22 9.97 -11.14 -7.53
CA THR A 22 8.94 -11.90 -6.78
C THR A 22 7.53 -11.82 -7.36
N ARG A 23 7.16 -10.68 -7.96
CA ARG A 23 5.85 -10.47 -8.60
C ARG A 23 5.63 -11.25 -9.90
N LEU A 24 6.70 -11.77 -10.51
CA LEU A 24 6.67 -12.66 -11.66
C LEU A 24 6.69 -14.14 -11.27
N ARG A 25 6.67 -14.48 -9.97
CA ARG A 25 6.54 -15.87 -9.55
C ARG A 25 5.20 -16.43 -10.02
N PRO A 26 5.18 -17.68 -10.54
CA PRO A 26 6.24 -18.67 -10.37
C PRO A 26 7.31 -18.70 -11.49
N LEU A 27 7.29 -17.81 -12.49
CA LEU A 27 8.25 -17.80 -13.61
C LEU A 27 9.69 -17.46 -13.20
N THR A 28 9.86 -16.71 -12.11
CA THR A 28 11.17 -16.25 -11.59
C THR A 28 11.67 -17.08 -10.40
N MET A 29 11.17 -18.31 -10.23
CA MET A 29 11.63 -19.17 -9.14
C MET A 29 13.09 -19.59 -9.32
N ASN A 30 13.47 -19.98 -10.54
CA ASN A 30 14.79 -20.52 -10.84
C ASN A 30 15.64 -19.62 -11.75
N ILE A 31 15.09 -18.50 -12.21
CA ILE A 31 15.79 -17.54 -13.07
C ILE A 31 15.63 -16.10 -12.55
N PRO A 32 16.68 -15.25 -12.65
CA PRO A 32 16.57 -13.86 -12.26
C PRO A 32 15.69 -13.09 -13.25
N LYS A 33 14.96 -12.08 -12.76
CA LYS A 33 14.01 -11.29 -13.57
C LYS A 33 14.60 -10.80 -14.90
N PRO A 34 15.83 -10.24 -14.97
CA PRO A 34 16.40 -9.75 -16.23
C PRO A 34 16.59 -10.84 -17.30
N LEU A 35 16.63 -12.12 -16.90
CA LEU A 35 16.78 -13.27 -17.80
C LEU A 35 15.46 -13.93 -18.19
N VAL A 36 14.32 -13.49 -17.65
CA VAL A 36 13.02 -14.03 -18.09
C VAL A 36 12.89 -13.83 -19.60
N PRO A 37 12.61 -14.89 -20.39
CA PRO A 37 12.58 -14.79 -21.84
C PRO A 37 11.42 -13.93 -22.34
N MET A 38 11.71 -12.93 -23.18
CA MET A 38 10.74 -12.18 -23.97
C MET A 38 10.99 -12.50 -25.44
N MET A 39 10.02 -13.12 -26.12
CA MET A 39 10.20 -13.57 -27.51
C MET A 39 11.48 -14.43 -27.68
N GLN A 40 11.66 -15.41 -26.79
CA GLN A 40 12.80 -16.37 -26.72
C GLN A 40 14.18 -15.78 -26.39
N ARG A 41 14.29 -14.48 -26.07
CA ARG A 41 15.55 -13.87 -25.59
C ARG A 41 15.34 -13.17 -24.24
N PRO A 42 16.33 -13.14 -23.33
CA PRO A 42 16.24 -12.39 -22.08
C PRO A 42 15.72 -10.96 -22.24
N MET A 43 14.86 -10.47 -21.33
CA MET A 43 14.45 -9.05 -21.33
C MET A 43 15.65 -8.09 -21.34
N MET A 44 16.66 -8.38 -20.53
CA MET A 44 17.90 -7.59 -20.48
C MET A 44 18.68 -7.60 -21.80
N HIS A 45 18.53 -8.64 -22.62
CA HIS A 45 19.17 -8.71 -23.94
C HIS A 45 18.58 -7.66 -24.87
N HIS A 46 17.25 -7.50 -24.87
CA HIS A 46 16.57 -6.47 -25.67
C HIS A 46 17.02 -5.06 -25.29
N ILE A 47 17.21 -4.80 -24.00
CA ILE A 47 17.75 -3.53 -23.50
C ILE A 47 19.20 -3.31 -23.97
N ALA A 48 20.04 -4.34 -23.89
CA ALA A 48 21.43 -4.22 -24.33
C ALA A 48 21.55 -3.97 -25.84
N GLU A 49 20.72 -4.62 -26.67
CA GLU A 49 20.66 -4.35 -28.11
C GLU A 49 20.09 -2.95 -28.41
N LEU A 50 19.11 -2.47 -27.64
CA LEU A 50 18.60 -1.10 -27.74
C LEU A 50 19.72 -0.07 -27.45
N LEU A 51 20.47 -0.26 -26.37
CA LEU A 51 21.59 0.62 -26.02
C LEU A 51 22.68 0.63 -27.10
N LYS A 52 23.05 -0.55 -27.59
CA LYS A 52 24.01 -0.72 -28.70
C LYS A 52 23.55 -0.04 -29.98
N LYS A 53 22.26 -0.17 -30.34
CA LYS A 53 21.65 0.49 -31.49
C LYS A 53 21.83 2.02 -31.44
N TYR A 54 21.85 2.61 -30.24
CA TYR A 54 22.06 4.05 -30.02
C TYR A 54 23.50 4.43 -29.62
N GLY A 55 24.48 3.56 -29.91
CA GLY A 55 25.91 3.90 -29.85
C GLY A 55 26.62 3.59 -28.53
N VAL A 56 25.95 2.94 -27.58
CA VAL A 56 26.58 2.48 -26.33
C VAL A 56 27.54 1.33 -26.63
N LYS A 57 28.78 1.45 -26.16
CA LYS A 57 29.85 0.47 -26.36
C LYS A 57 30.21 -0.27 -25.07
N GLU A 58 30.01 0.35 -23.91
CA GLU A 58 30.28 -0.26 -22.61
C GLU A 58 29.03 -0.22 -21.72
N ILE A 59 28.66 -1.38 -21.17
CA ILE A 59 27.49 -1.54 -20.31
C ILE A 59 27.96 -2.10 -18.97
N THR A 60 27.58 -1.43 -17.88
CA THR A 60 27.82 -1.91 -16.52
C THR A 60 26.51 -2.38 -15.91
N SER A 61 26.42 -3.65 -15.53
CA SER A 61 25.23 -4.23 -14.91
C SER A 61 25.37 -4.31 -13.40
N MET A 62 24.40 -3.74 -12.69
CA MET A 62 24.29 -3.82 -11.23
C MET A 62 23.58 -5.12 -10.86
N LEU A 63 24.33 -6.07 -10.31
CA LEU A 63 23.83 -7.40 -9.96
C LEU A 63 23.65 -7.55 -8.45
N TYR A 64 22.63 -8.32 -8.06
CA TYR A 64 22.39 -8.68 -6.66
C TYR A 64 21.86 -10.11 -6.54
N TYR A 65 20.68 -10.40 -7.10
CA TYR A 65 20.07 -11.74 -7.07
C TYR A 65 20.55 -12.64 -8.22
N GLN A 66 21.03 -13.84 -7.91
CA GLN A 66 21.55 -14.85 -8.87
C GLN A 66 22.48 -14.27 -9.95
N PRO A 67 23.57 -13.58 -9.57
CA PRO A 67 24.45 -12.88 -10.51
C PRO A 67 25.15 -13.81 -11.51
N GLU A 68 25.38 -15.07 -11.13
CA GLU A 68 26.12 -16.02 -11.97
C GLU A 68 25.36 -16.36 -13.25
N SER A 69 24.04 -16.50 -13.21
CA SER A 69 23.23 -16.77 -14.42
C SER A 69 23.32 -15.63 -15.43
N ILE A 70 23.37 -14.37 -14.97
CA ILE A 70 23.49 -13.19 -15.84
C ILE A 70 24.89 -13.13 -16.46
N ARG A 71 25.93 -13.43 -15.67
CA ARG A 71 27.32 -13.50 -16.15
C ARG A 71 27.53 -14.62 -17.17
N GLU A 72 26.95 -15.78 -16.93
CA GLU A 72 27.00 -16.92 -17.85
C GLU A 72 26.37 -16.58 -19.20
N TYR A 73 25.20 -15.92 -19.19
CA TYR A 73 24.52 -15.53 -20.42
C TYR A 73 25.28 -14.43 -21.17
N PHE A 74 25.72 -13.36 -20.51
CA PHE A 74 26.30 -12.18 -21.19
C PHE A 74 27.81 -12.24 -21.40
N GLY A 75 28.56 -12.97 -20.56
CA GLY A 75 30.03 -13.06 -20.62
C GLY A 75 30.70 -11.69 -20.53
N ASP A 76 31.75 -11.45 -21.31
CA ASP A 76 32.38 -10.13 -21.42
C ASP A 76 31.66 -9.18 -22.41
N GLY A 77 30.52 -9.59 -22.95
CA GLY A 77 29.72 -8.87 -23.95
C GLY A 77 30.22 -8.95 -25.38
N LYS A 78 31.46 -9.42 -25.65
CA LYS A 78 32.08 -9.34 -26.99
C LYS A 78 31.27 -10.06 -28.06
N LYS A 79 30.62 -11.17 -27.72
CA LYS A 79 29.75 -11.92 -28.63
C LYS A 79 28.53 -11.13 -29.13
N PHE A 80 28.16 -10.07 -28.42
CA PHE A 80 27.05 -9.18 -28.76
C PHE A 80 27.50 -7.82 -29.32
N GLY A 81 28.81 -7.55 -29.39
CA GLY A 81 29.36 -6.32 -29.96
C GLY A 81 29.45 -5.12 -29.01
N TYR A 82 29.38 -5.35 -27.69
CA TYR A 82 29.66 -4.36 -26.64
C TYR A 82 30.56 -4.98 -25.57
N LYS A 83 31.05 -4.17 -24.63
CA LYS A 83 31.79 -4.63 -23.45
C LYS A 83 30.87 -4.63 -22.24
N MET A 84 30.83 -5.74 -21.52
CA MET A 84 29.98 -5.90 -20.34
C MET A 84 30.81 -5.92 -19.06
N HIS A 85 30.42 -5.11 -18.09
CA HIS A 85 30.98 -5.04 -16.74
C HIS A 85 29.91 -5.43 -15.73
N TYR A 86 30.34 -5.99 -14.58
CA TYR A 86 29.42 -6.43 -13.53
C TYR A 86 29.87 -5.95 -12.18
N ILE A 87 28.95 -5.36 -11.44
CA ILE A 87 29.17 -4.94 -10.06
C ILE A 87 28.23 -5.75 -9.19
N LEU A 88 28.82 -6.51 -8.26
CA LEU A 88 28.09 -7.24 -7.24
C LEU A 88 27.83 -6.31 -6.07
N SER A 89 26.56 -6.14 -5.72
CA SER A 89 26.20 -5.44 -4.49
C SER A 89 26.30 -6.40 -3.31
N ASP A 90 27.00 -5.99 -2.25
CA ASP A 90 27.08 -6.68 -0.95
C ASP A 90 25.86 -6.42 -0.05
N ALA A 91 25.06 -5.40 -0.37
CA ALA A 91 23.79 -5.07 0.26
C ALA A 91 22.80 -4.45 -0.74
N ASP A 92 21.54 -4.25 -0.35
CA ASP A 92 20.58 -3.45 -1.11
C ASP A 92 20.79 -1.96 -0.80
N TYR A 93 21.50 -1.25 -1.71
CA TYR A 93 21.80 0.19 -1.57
C TYR A 93 20.72 1.08 -2.21
N GLY A 94 19.54 0.55 -2.52
CA GLY A 94 18.53 1.29 -3.28
C GLY A 94 18.94 1.52 -4.75
N THR A 95 18.07 2.15 -5.54
CA THR A 95 18.26 2.27 -6.99
C THR A 95 19.40 3.22 -7.37
N ALA A 96 19.47 4.39 -6.73
CA ALA A 96 20.52 5.38 -6.99
C ALA A 96 21.84 5.02 -6.30
N GLY A 97 21.79 4.49 -5.07
CA GLY A 97 22.98 4.01 -4.36
C GLY A 97 23.64 2.83 -5.07
N SER A 98 22.86 1.94 -5.70
CA SER A 98 23.41 0.91 -6.59
C SER A 98 24.17 1.52 -7.76
N VAL A 99 23.61 2.54 -8.44
CA VAL A 99 24.29 3.23 -9.55
C VAL A 99 25.58 3.92 -9.07
N ARG A 100 25.61 4.48 -7.85
CA ARG A 100 26.83 5.09 -7.27
C ARG A 100 28.01 4.12 -7.21
N ASN A 101 27.77 2.83 -7.04
CA ASN A 101 28.86 1.83 -7.02
C ASN A 101 29.56 1.67 -8.37
N ALA A 102 28.95 2.13 -9.47
CA ALA A 102 29.55 2.13 -10.81
C ALA A 102 30.34 3.42 -11.13
N TYR A 103 30.64 4.27 -10.14
CA TYR A 103 31.28 5.57 -10.34
C TYR A 103 32.56 5.52 -11.18
N ASP A 104 33.41 4.51 -10.95
CA ASP A 104 34.69 4.36 -11.66
C ASP A 104 34.53 3.80 -13.09
N PHE A 105 33.33 3.35 -13.46
CA PHE A 105 33.04 2.80 -14.78
C PHE A 105 32.48 3.85 -15.75
N VAL A 106 32.14 5.05 -15.29
CA VAL A 106 31.62 6.15 -16.10
C VAL A 106 32.52 7.38 -16.00
N ASP A 107 32.80 8.05 -17.12
CA ASP A 107 33.76 9.18 -17.19
C ASP A 107 33.12 10.49 -17.69
N GLY A 108 31.80 10.51 -17.86
CA GLY A 108 31.02 11.63 -18.38
C GLY A 108 29.55 11.23 -18.46
N ARG A 109 28.80 11.79 -19.41
CA ARG A 109 27.39 11.45 -19.62
C ARG A 109 27.15 9.95 -19.86
N PHE A 110 26.15 9.39 -19.19
CA PHE A 110 25.76 7.99 -19.31
C PHE A 110 24.25 7.80 -19.25
N VAL A 111 23.78 6.65 -19.72
CA VAL A 111 22.36 6.23 -19.59
C VAL A 111 22.22 5.27 -18.42
N VAL A 112 21.19 5.45 -17.61
CA VAL A 112 20.71 4.44 -16.66
C VAL A 112 19.40 3.87 -17.19
N ILE A 113 19.25 2.56 -17.17
CA ILE A 113 18.01 1.89 -17.57
C ILE A 113 17.75 0.66 -16.70
N SER A 114 16.48 0.42 -16.37
CA SER A 114 16.08 -0.79 -15.64
C SER A 114 16.21 -2.04 -16.51
N GLY A 115 16.67 -3.16 -15.94
CA GLY A 115 16.91 -4.43 -16.63
C GLY A 115 15.66 -5.24 -16.98
N ASP A 116 14.47 -4.70 -16.71
CA ASP A 116 13.19 -5.41 -16.70
C ASP A 116 12.05 -4.69 -17.42
N VAL A 117 12.39 -3.72 -18.27
CA VAL A 117 11.46 -3.01 -19.15
C VAL A 117 11.55 -3.55 -20.58
N LEU A 118 10.41 -3.58 -21.28
CA LEU A 118 10.37 -3.77 -22.72
C LEU A 118 10.08 -2.43 -23.39
N THR A 119 11.01 -1.92 -24.20
CA THR A 119 10.85 -0.62 -24.86
C THR A 119 11.58 -0.54 -26.19
N ASP A 120 11.01 0.24 -27.11
CA ASP A 120 11.59 0.58 -28.42
C ASP A 120 11.90 2.08 -28.57
N PHE A 121 11.94 2.81 -27.46
CA PHE A 121 12.16 4.26 -27.45
C PHE A 121 13.39 4.69 -28.24
N ASP A 122 13.24 5.83 -28.90
CA ASP A 122 14.34 6.52 -29.59
C ASP A 122 15.16 7.35 -28.60
N LEU A 123 16.22 6.73 -28.06
CA LEU A 123 17.10 7.38 -27.09
C LEU A 123 17.87 8.57 -27.70
N SER A 124 18.08 8.61 -29.02
CA SER A 124 18.83 9.69 -29.67
C SER A 124 18.20 11.06 -29.45
N LYS A 125 16.86 11.13 -29.50
CA LYS A 125 16.11 12.38 -29.27
C LYS A 125 16.14 12.82 -27.82
N ALA A 126 16.08 11.88 -26.87
CA ALA A 126 16.21 12.18 -25.46
C ALA A 126 17.62 12.72 -25.13
N ILE A 127 18.66 12.16 -25.75
CA ILE A 127 20.05 12.64 -25.64
C ILE A 127 20.19 14.03 -26.25
N GLU A 128 19.64 14.26 -27.44
CA GLU A 128 19.65 15.58 -28.08
C GLU A 128 18.96 16.64 -27.21
N PHE A 129 17.83 16.30 -26.62
CA PHE A 129 17.11 17.17 -25.69
C PHE A 129 17.94 17.49 -24.44
N HIS A 130 18.54 16.47 -23.82
CA HIS A 130 19.40 16.63 -22.64
C HIS A 130 20.55 17.62 -22.91
N VAL A 131 21.25 17.46 -24.04
CA VAL A 131 22.33 18.35 -24.47
C VAL A 131 21.83 19.77 -24.73
N LYS A 132 20.73 19.93 -25.48
CA LYS A 132 20.17 21.25 -25.82
C LYS A 132 19.71 22.04 -24.60
N ARG A 133 19.25 21.36 -23.55
CA ARG A 133 18.78 22.00 -22.30
C ARG A 133 19.89 22.22 -21.28
N GLY A 134 21.09 21.68 -21.49
CA GLY A 134 22.17 21.72 -20.50
C GLY A 134 21.75 21.06 -19.18
N ALA A 135 21.01 19.96 -19.27
CA ALA A 135 20.50 19.25 -18.10
C ALA A 135 21.62 18.50 -17.37
N LEU A 136 21.57 18.43 -16.05
CA LEU A 136 22.39 17.49 -15.28
C LEU A 136 21.76 16.10 -15.26
N ALA A 137 20.42 16.06 -15.20
CA ALA A 137 19.64 14.85 -15.28
C ALA A 137 18.44 15.05 -16.20
N THR A 138 18.22 14.11 -17.12
CA THR A 138 16.99 14.02 -17.91
C THR A 138 16.30 12.70 -17.64
N MET A 139 15.05 12.78 -17.21
CA MET A 139 14.15 11.64 -17.07
C MET A 139 13.42 11.42 -18.38
N VAL A 140 13.46 10.20 -18.92
CA VAL A 140 12.58 9.83 -20.03
C VAL A 140 11.20 9.50 -19.46
N LEU A 141 10.16 10.10 -20.04
CA LEU A 141 8.78 10.04 -19.58
C LEU A 141 7.87 9.42 -20.64
N THR A 142 6.72 8.90 -20.21
CA THR A 142 5.66 8.45 -21.12
C THR A 142 4.27 8.66 -20.50
N HIS A 143 3.22 8.58 -21.31
CA HIS A 143 1.84 8.65 -20.84
C HIS A 143 1.29 7.24 -20.60
N VAL A 144 0.64 7.03 -19.46
CA VAL A 144 -0.05 5.76 -19.14
C VAL A 144 -1.46 5.99 -18.65
N LYS A 145 -2.34 5.00 -18.85
CA LYS A 145 -3.72 5.05 -18.36
C LYS A 145 -3.83 5.02 -16.84
N ASN A 146 -2.93 4.31 -16.16
CA ASN A 146 -2.92 4.16 -14.69
C ASN A 146 -1.54 4.50 -14.11
N PRO A 147 -1.36 5.68 -13.50
CA PRO A 147 -0.07 6.14 -13.01
C PRO A 147 0.28 5.67 -11.57
N LEU A 148 -0.63 5.00 -10.86
CA LEU A 148 -0.46 4.71 -9.41
C LEU A 148 0.77 3.86 -9.07
N GLN A 149 1.21 3.02 -10.00
CA GLN A 149 2.35 2.13 -9.79
C GLN A 149 3.70 2.81 -10.02
N PHE A 150 3.70 4.07 -10.48
CA PHE A 150 4.86 4.78 -10.98
C PHE A 150 5.02 6.15 -10.31
N GLY A 151 6.17 6.79 -10.54
CA GLY A 151 6.36 8.20 -10.19
C GLY A 151 5.72 9.13 -11.22
N VAL A 152 4.87 10.04 -10.77
CA VAL A 152 4.18 11.03 -11.61
C VAL A 152 4.98 12.31 -11.71
N VAL A 153 5.01 12.89 -12.90
CA VAL A 153 5.84 14.05 -13.22
C VAL A 153 5.01 15.15 -13.87
N ILE A 154 5.28 16.39 -13.50
CA ILE A 154 4.85 17.59 -14.23
C ILE A 154 6.10 18.32 -14.73
N THR A 155 6.08 18.67 -16.01
CA THR A 155 7.08 19.55 -16.63
C THR A 155 6.45 20.88 -17.02
N ASP A 156 7.26 21.95 -17.06
CA ASP A 156 6.88 23.18 -17.73
C ASP A 156 6.99 23.06 -19.27
N LYS A 157 6.72 24.16 -19.99
CA LYS A 157 6.80 24.23 -21.45
C LYS A 157 8.18 23.95 -22.04
N ASP A 158 9.23 24.12 -21.24
CA ASP A 158 10.62 23.87 -21.64
C ASP A 158 11.10 22.47 -21.25
N GLY A 159 10.24 21.69 -20.60
CA GLY A 159 10.50 20.34 -20.14
C GLY A 159 11.21 20.30 -18.78
N ARG A 160 11.32 21.41 -18.06
CA ARG A 160 11.91 21.41 -16.70
C ARG A 160 10.91 20.78 -15.74
N ILE A 161 11.37 19.87 -14.89
CA ILE A 161 10.48 19.22 -13.92
C ILE A 161 10.14 20.21 -12.81
N THR A 162 8.84 20.47 -12.62
CA THR A 162 8.33 21.38 -11.57
C THR A 162 7.75 20.63 -10.40
N ARG A 163 7.30 19.38 -10.61
CA ARG A 163 6.78 18.50 -9.57
C ARG A 163 7.06 17.04 -9.88
N PHE A 164 7.44 16.29 -8.86
CA PHE A 164 7.66 14.85 -8.91
C PHE A 164 7.03 14.20 -7.68
N LEU A 165 6.31 13.10 -7.85
CA LEU A 165 5.76 12.33 -6.74
C LEU A 165 5.80 10.83 -7.04
N GLU A 166 6.49 10.06 -6.20
CA GLU A 166 6.61 8.61 -6.36
C GLU A 166 5.38 7.87 -5.83
N LYS A 167 4.79 6.99 -6.64
CA LYS A 167 3.71 6.04 -6.27
C LYS A 167 2.57 6.71 -5.49
N PRO A 168 1.87 7.66 -6.12
CA PRO A 168 0.80 8.39 -5.48
C PRO A 168 -0.37 7.46 -5.15
N THR A 169 -1.16 7.82 -4.14
CA THR A 169 -2.55 7.37 -4.06
C THR A 169 -3.39 8.11 -5.09
N TRP A 170 -4.60 7.62 -5.40
CA TRP A 170 -5.51 8.32 -6.32
C TRP A 170 -5.80 9.77 -5.91
N GLY A 171 -5.79 10.09 -4.61
CA GLY A 171 -5.96 11.45 -4.09
C GLY A 171 -4.75 12.36 -4.31
N GLU A 172 -3.59 11.79 -4.63
CA GLU A 172 -2.34 12.53 -4.84
C GLU A 172 -1.92 12.57 -6.33
N VAL A 173 -2.58 11.80 -7.21
CA VAL A 173 -2.33 11.80 -8.66
C VAL A 173 -2.68 13.16 -9.25
N PHE A 174 -1.70 13.81 -9.90
CA PHE A 174 -1.86 15.11 -10.56
C PHE A 174 -1.50 15.11 -12.06
N SER A 175 -1.04 13.98 -12.62
CA SER A 175 -0.62 13.85 -14.03
C SER A 175 -0.74 12.39 -14.47
N ASP A 176 -0.76 12.13 -15.78
CA ASP A 176 -0.66 10.78 -16.39
C ASP A 176 0.73 10.50 -16.98
N THR A 177 1.63 11.48 -16.88
CA THR A 177 3.01 11.40 -17.33
C THR A 177 3.86 10.77 -16.23
N ILE A 178 4.49 9.64 -16.54
CA ILE A 178 5.20 8.81 -15.56
C ILE A 178 6.69 8.66 -15.85
N ASN A 179 7.46 8.45 -14.79
CA ASN A 179 8.86 8.07 -14.81
C ASN A 179 9.04 6.64 -15.35
N THR A 180 9.81 6.50 -16.44
CA THR A 180 10.02 5.22 -17.14
C THR A 180 11.14 4.36 -16.57
N GLY A 181 11.91 4.88 -15.60
CA GLY A 181 13.12 4.22 -15.11
C GLY A 181 14.33 4.36 -16.05
N ILE A 182 14.25 5.24 -17.06
CA ILE A 182 15.33 5.54 -18.00
C ILE A 182 15.81 6.97 -17.76
N TYR A 183 17.10 7.12 -17.49
CA TYR A 183 17.73 8.40 -17.14
C TYR A 183 18.96 8.66 -18.01
N ILE A 184 19.15 9.93 -18.37
CA ILE A 184 20.40 10.43 -18.96
C ILE A 184 21.02 11.36 -17.92
N LEU A 185 22.21 11.00 -17.44
CA LEU A 185 22.85 11.67 -16.31
C LEU A 185 24.25 12.13 -16.69
N GLU A 186 24.64 13.29 -16.18
CA GLU A 186 26.03 13.72 -16.11
C GLU A 186 26.72 13.10 -14.89
N LYS A 187 28.05 12.90 -14.95
CA LYS A 187 28.80 12.18 -13.90
C LYS A 187 28.68 12.86 -12.53
N GLU A 188 28.63 14.19 -12.50
CA GLU A 188 28.52 15.02 -11.31
C GLU A 188 27.23 14.75 -10.52
N VAL A 189 26.18 14.24 -11.16
CA VAL A 189 24.94 13.83 -10.46
C VAL A 189 25.24 12.70 -9.47
N MET A 190 26.20 11.84 -9.78
CA MET A 190 26.58 10.75 -8.87
C MET A 190 27.21 11.28 -7.58
N ASP A 191 27.78 12.49 -7.56
CA ASP A 191 28.40 13.05 -6.35
C ASP A 191 27.37 13.54 -5.34
N LEU A 192 26.10 13.64 -5.74
CA LEU A 192 24.98 13.91 -4.85
C LEU A 192 24.51 12.67 -4.08
N ILE A 193 24.94 11.48 -4.51
CA ILE A 193 24.53 10.19 -3.98
C ILE A 193 25.57 9.71 -2.94
N PRO A 194 25.17 9.47 -1.68
CA PRO A 194 26.08 8.97 -0.66
C PRO A 194 26.64 7.58 -1.03
N TYR A 195 27.90 7.32 -0.66
CA TYR A 195 28.57 6.06 -0.96
C TYR A 195 28.17 4.96 0.02
N LYS A 196 27.76 3.80 -0.49
CA LYS A 196 27.33 2.61 0.29
C LYS A 196 26.17 2.87 1.28
N GLU A 197 25.22 3.73 0.89
CA GLU A 197 23.99 3.95 1.64
C GLU A 197 22.76 3.59 0.81
N ASP A 198 21.66 3.21 1.48
CA ASP A 198 20.36 3.03 0.82
C ASP A 198 19.85 4.39 0.31
N TYR A 199 19.85 4.56 -1.02
CA TYR A 199 19.50 5.81 -1.68
C TYR A 199 18.75 5.53 -2.99
N ASP A 200 17.60 6.17 -3.19
CA ASP A 200 16.71 5.92 -4.33
C ASP A 200 16.58 7.13 -5.26
N PHE A 201 16.46 6.87 -6.58
CA PHE A 201 16.28 7.94 -7.58
C PHE A 201 15.01 8.77 -7.31
N SER A 202 13.89 8.09 -7.11
CA SER A 202 12.58 8.72 -6.98
C SER A 202 12.34 9.28 -5.57
N LYS A 203 12.83 8.62 -4.52
CA LYS A 203 12.56 9.07 -3.13
C LYS A 203 13.55 10.11 -2.62
N ASP A 204 14.79 10.07 -3.09
CA ASP A 204 15.88 10.85 -2.49
C ASP A 204 16.53 11.79 -3.51
N LEU A 205 17.10 11.26 -4.60
CA LEU A 205 17.92 12.04 -5.53
C LEU A 205 17.12 13.12 -6.27
N PHE A 206 16.06 12.76 -6.99
CA PHE A 206 15.29 13.73 -7.75
C PHE A 206 14.56 14.75 -6.85
N PRO A 207 13.95 14.37 -5.72
CA PRO A 207 13.43 15.35 -4.76
C PRO A 207 14.48 16.33 -4.23
N LYS A 208 15.72 15.87 -3.98
CA LYS A 208 16.83 16.73 -3.58
C LYS A 208 17.21 17.71 -4.71
N MET A 209 17.40 17.22 -5.93
CA MET A 209 17.70 18.06 -7.10
C MET A 209 16.61 19.12 -7.35
N LEU A 210 15.34 18.77 -7.18
CA LEU A 210 14.20 19.69 -7.28
C LEU A 210 14.25 20.77 -6.20
N LYS A 211 14.48 20.37 -4.95
CA LYS A 211 14.57 21.30 -3.81
C LYS A 211 15.74 22.28 -3.96
N GLU A 212 16.85 21.84 -4.54
CA GLU A 212 18.05 22.65 -4.78
C GLU A 212 18.02 23.37 -6.14
N ASN A 213 16.89 23.32 -6.87
CA ASN A 213 16.67 23.95 -8.17
C ASN A 213 17.73 23.61 -9.24
N MET A 214 18.25 22.38 -9.19
CA MET A 214 19.24 21.87 -10.15
C MET A 214 18.61 21.67 -11.55
N PRO A 215 19.41 21.63 -12.63
CA PRO A 215 18.94 21.35 -14.00
C PRO A 215 18.38 19.92 -14.20
N LEU A 216 17.18 19.67 -13.67
CA LEU A 216 16.42 18.42 -13.83
C LEU A 216 15.29 18.60 -14.86
N TYR A 217 15.32 17.80 -15.92
CA TYR A 217 14.38 17.90 -17.04
C TYR A 217 13.69 16.55 -17.34
N GLY A 218 12.52 16.62 -17.96
CA GLY A 218 11.75 15.48 -18.44
C GLY A 218 11.57 15.53 -19.95
N TYR A 219 11.84 14.42 -20.63
CA TYR A 219 11.60 14.25 -22.07
C TYR A 219 10.52 13.18 -22.30
N ILE A 220 9.38 13.57 -22.85
CA ILE A 220 8.29 12.64 -23.17
C ILE A 220 8.64 11.91 -24.47
N SER A 221 8.89 10.60 -24.36
CA SER A 221 9.25 9.75 -25.49
C SER A 221 8.02 9.17 -26.16
N ASN A 222 8.07 9.02 -27.49
CA ASN A 222 7.08 8.31 -28.27
C ASN A 222 7.61 6.91 -28.59
N GLY A 223 6.78 5.89 -28.41
CA GLY A 223 7.11 4.49 -28.67
C GLY A 223 6.43 3.56 -27.66
N TYR A 224 6.78 2.28 -27.73
CA TYR A 224 6.38 1.27 -26.78
C TYR A 224 7.25 1.33 -25.53
N TRP A 225 6.59 1.28 -24.37
CA TRP A 225 7.23 1.04 -23.09
C TRP A 225 6.29 0.28 -22.17
N ARG A 226 6.82 -0.74 -21.50
CA ARG A 226 6.10 -1.51 -20.48
C ARG A 226 7.06 -1.98 -19.40
N ASP A 227 6.73 -1.72 -18.14
CA ASP A 227 7.35 -2.38 -16.99
C ASP A 227 6.82 -3.81 -16.90
N VAL A 228 7.66 -4.79 -17.22
CA VAL A 228 7.29 -6.22 -17.15
C VAL A 228 7.46 -6.69 -15.71
N GLY A 229 6.63 -6.13 -14.83
CA GLY A 229 6.69 -6.32 -13.38
C GLY A 229 5.87 -7.48 -12.85
N THR A 230 4.90 -7.99 -13.61
CA THR A 230 3.93 -9.01 -13.16
C THR A 230 3.64 -10.02 -14.27
N LEU A 231 3.05 -11.15 -13.90
CA LEU A 231 2.68 -12.22 -14.85
C LEU A 231 1.77 -11.74 -16.00
N THR A 232 0.80 -10.89 -15.68
CA THR A 232 -0.12 -10.32 -16.68
C THR A 232 0.64 -9.39 -17.64
N GLU A 233 1.50 -8.52 -17.09
CA GLU A 233 2.33 -7.63 -17.92
C GLU A 233 3.26 -8.41 -18.86
N TYR A 234 3.82 -9.52 -18.38
CA TYR A 234 4.66 -10.42 -19.17
C TYR A 234 3.90 -11.05 -20.34
N GLN A 235 2.68 -11.51 -20.10
CA GLN A 235 1.83 -12.10 -21.13
C GLN A 235 1.34 -11.06 -22.14
N GLU A 236 0.90 -9.89 -21.66
CA GLU A 236 0.50 -8.79 -22.52
C GLU A 236 1.66 -8.26 -23.37
N ALA A 237 2.88 -8.20 -22.82
CA ALA A 237 4.08 -7.84 -23.57
C ALA A 237 4.32 -8.80 -24.75
N HIS A 238 4.17 -10.11 -24.56
CA HIS A 238 4.25 -11.09 -25.66
C HIS A 238 3.17 -10.86 -26.71
N ILE A 239 1.93 -10.64 -26.29
CA ILE A 239 0.81 -10.37 -27.19
C ILE A 239 1.04 -9.09 -27.99
N ASP A 240 1.56 -8.03 -27.36
CA ASP A 240 1.90 -6.79 -28.02
C ASP A 240 3.02 -6.98 -29.06
N CYS A 241 4.03 -7.81 -28.76
CA CYS A 241 5.07 -8.20 -29.72
C CYS A 241 4.49 -8.94 -30.92
N LEU A 242 3.65 -9.95 -30.67
CA LEU A 242 2.99 -10.75 -31.71
C LEU A 242 2.05 -9.91 -32.59
N ASN A 243 1.34 -8.95 -32.00
CA ASN A 243 0.52 -8.00 -32.74
C ASN A 243 1.33 -6.92 -33.49
N GLY A 244 2.65 -6.89 -33.35
CA GLY A 244 3.51 -5.90 -34.02
C GLY A 244 3.42 -4.48 -33.44
N LYS A 245 3.00 -4.32 -32.18
CA LYS A 245 3.00 -3.01 -31.50
C LYS A 245 4.38 -2.59 -31.00
N VAL A 246 5.30 -3.53 -30.91
CA VAL A 246 6.68 -3.33 -30.42
C VAL A 246 7.62 -3.32 -31.62
N ASN A 247 8.36 -2.23 -31.82
CA ASN A 247 9.30 -2.08 -32.93
C ASN A 247 10.71 -2.57 -32.55
N LEU A 248 10.80 -3.86 -32.23
CA LEU A 248 12.06 -4.57 -32.00
C LEU A 248 12.15 -5.73 -33.01
N ASP A 249 13.37 -6.07 -33.40
CA ASP A 249 13.62 -7.24 -34.25
C ASP A 249 13.66 -8.50 -33.38
N PHE A 250 12.76 -9.44 -33.66
CA PHE A 250 12.68 -10.73 -33.00
C PHE A 250 13.11 -11.89 -33.92
N THR A 251 13.59 -11.59 -35.12
CA THR A 251 13.79 -12.56 -36.21
C THR A 251 15.25 -12.96 -36.45
N TYR A 252 16.19 -12.48 -35.62
CA TYR A 252 17.64 -12.67 -35.81
C TYR A 252 18.11 -14.10 -36.13
N ASP A 253 17.46 -15.12 -35.55
CA ASP A 253 17.81 -16.54 -35.74
C ASP A 253 16.72 -17.34 -36.49
N TYR A 254 15.70 -16.67 -37.04
CA TYR A 254 14.51 -17.33 -37.59
C TYR A 254 14.34 -17.04 -39.08
N GLU A 255 13.91 -18.04 -39.83
CA GLU A 255 13.51 -17.92 -41.23
C GLU A 255 11.99 -17.85 -41.31
N LYS A 256 11.47 -16.99 -42.19
CA LYS A 256 10.04 -16.97 -42.49
C LYS A 256 9.68 -18.21 -43.31
N ILE A 257 8.92 -19.13 -42.74
CA ILE A 257 8.53 -20.40 -43.40
C ILE A 257 7.10 -20.39 -43.94
N ALA A 258 6.25 -19.50 -43.42
CA ALA A 258 4.91 -19.21 -43.94
C ALA A 258 4.51 -17.77 -43.58
N ASP A 259 3.33 -17.32 -43.98
CA ASP A 259 2.85 -15.98 -43.61
C ASP A 259 2.71 -15.84 -42.10
N ASP A 260 3.40 -14.84 -41.55
CA ASP A 260 3.52 -14.57 -40.12
C ASP A 260 4.11 -15.72 -39.26
N VAL A 261 4.71 -16.74 -39.88
CA VAL A 261 5.37 -17.86 -39.19
C VAL A 261 6.88 -17.83 -39.38
N TYR A 262 7.60 -17.76 -38.27
CA TYR A 262 9.06 -17.69 -38.19
C TYR A 262 9.59 -18.92 -37.44
N ALA A 263 10.54 -19.65 -38.03
CA ALA A 263 11.09 -20.85 -37.43
C ALA A 263 12.61 -20.90 -37.57
N HIS A 264 13.30 -21.43 -36.56
CA HIS A 264 14.72 -21.72 -36.69
C HIS A 264 14.92 -22.87 -37.69
N LYS A 265 16.00 -22.84 -38.47
CA LYS A 265 16.31 -23.84 -39.51
C LYS A 265 16.35 -25.30 -39.04
N SER A 266 16.54 -25.55 -37.74
CA SER A 266 16.55 -26.90 -37.16
C SER A 266 15.19 -27.38 -36.68
N ALA A 267 14.14 -26.54 -36.75
CA ALA A 267 12.79 -26.92 -36.41
C ALA A 267 12.20 -27.88 -37.46
N LYS A 268 11.45 -28.88 -36.99
CA LYS A 268 10.78 -29.89 -37.82
C LYS A 268 9.29 -29.59 -37.89
N VAL A 269 8.87 -28.97 -38.99
CA VAL A 269 7.47 -28.58 -39.22
C VAL A 269 7.04 -29.02 -40.61
N ASP A 270 5.97 -29.81 -40.69
CA ASP A 270 5.30 -30.13 -41.95
C ASP A 270 4.16 -29.13 -42.21
N LEU A 271 4.47 -28.11 -43.02
CA LEU A 271 3.57 -27.01 -43.35
C LEU A 271 2.25 -27.45 -43.99
N ASN A 272 2.18 -28.64 -44.61
CA ASN A 272 0.94 -29.13 -45.22
C ASN A 272 -0.03 -29.72 -44.18
N SER A 273 0.48 -30.05 -43.00
CA SER A 273 -0.27 -30.74 -41.95
C SER A 273 -0.62 -29.86 -40.76
N VAL A 274 0.05 -28.71 -40.58
CA VAL A 274 -0.14 -27.80 -39.44
C VAL A 274 -0.87 -26.55 -39.89
N LYS A 275 -1.85 -26.09 -39.09
CA LYS A 275 -2.59 -24.85 -39.34
C LYS A 275 -2.02 -23.73 -38.47
N PHE A 276 -1.52 -22.68 -39.11
CA PHE A 276 -1.03 -21.48 -38.43
C PHE A 276 -1.99 -20.31 -38.66
N SER A 277 -2.10 -19.42 -37.67
CA SER A 277 -2.82 -18.16 -37.80
C SER A 277 -2.21 -17.09 -36.89
N GLY A 278 -2.12 -15.84 -37.36
CA GLY A 278 -1.41 -14.80 -36.61
C GLY A 278 0.10 -15.07 -36.56
N LYS A 279 0.82 -14.42 -35.64
CA LYS A 279 2.29 -14.53 -35.58
C LYS A 279 2.74 -15.73 -34.76
N VAL A 280 3.61 -16.57 -35.33
CA VAL A 280 4.13 -17.76 -34.63
C VAL A 280 5.66 -17.81 -34.72
N TYR A 281 6.30 -18.06 -33.59
CA TYR A 281 7.76 -18.21 -33.49
C TYR A 281 8.12 -19.60 -32.98
N ILE A 282 8.95 -20.33 -33.72
CA ILE A 282 9.30 -21.73 -33.45
C ILE A 282 10.81 -21.86 -33.25
N GLY A 283 11.22 -22.19 -32.03
CA GLY A 283 12.59 -22.32 -31.56
C GLY A 283 13.42 -23.42 -32.22
N LYS A 284 14.68 -23.51 -31.79
CA LYS A 284 15.68 -24.49 -32.24
C LYS A 284 15.24 -25.89 -31.85
N GLU A 285 15.40 -26.84 -32.77
CA GLU A 285 15.17 -28.27 -32.52
C GLU A 285 13.73 -28.61 -32.09
N CYS A 286 12.79 -27.69 -32.30
CA CYS A 286 11.38 -27.94 -32.02
C CYS A 286 10.76 -28.89 -33.04
N SER A 287 9.72 -29.61 -32.63
CA SER A 287 8.91 -30.43 -33.55
C SER A 287 7.42 -30.17 -33.36
N ILE A 288 6.70 -29.94 -34.45
CA ILE A 288 5.24 -29.76 -34.42
C ILE A 288 4.57 -30.93 -35.12
N GLY A 289 3.68 -31.61 -34.41
CA GLY A 289 2.93 -32.77 -34.88
C GLY A 289 1.86 -32.40 -35.91
N LYS A 290 1.43 -33.41 -36.68
CA LYS A 290 0.41 -33.24 -37.71
C LYS A 290 -0.91 -32.74 -37.11
N ASN A 291 -1.71 -32.05 -37.91
CA ASN A 291 -3.03 -31.55 -37.54
C ASN A 291 -3.04 -30.56 -36.36
N ALA A 292 -1.89 -30.10 -35.87
CA ALA A 292 -1.83 -29.07 -34.83
C ALA A 292 -2.34 -27.72 -35.35
N ILE A 293 -2.93 -26.93 -34.46
CA ILE A 293 -3.38 -25.57 -34.71
C ILE A 293 -2.60 -24.64 -33.78
N VAL A 294 -1.84 -23.71 -34.34
CA VAL A 294 -1.00 -22.79 -33.58
C VAL A 294 -1.31 -21.35 -33.96
N GLU A 295 -1.82 -20.57 -33.00
CA GLU A 295 -2.24 -19.18 -33.17
C GLU A 295 -1.49 -18.26 -32.20
N ASP A 296 -0.92 -17.16 -32.70
CA ASP A 296 -0.28 -16.11 -31.88
C ASP A 296 0.59 -16.66 -30.74
N SER A 297 1.54 -17.56 -31.04
CA SER A 297 2.24 -18.34 -30.02
C SER A 297 3.75 -18.37 -30.22
N VAL A 298 4.47 -18.52 -29.11
CA VAL A 298 5.94 -18.63 -29.08
C VAL A 298 6.30 -19.99 -28.51
N ILE A 299 7.08 -20.77 -29.24
CA ILE A 299 7.50 -22.12 -28.88
C ILE A 299 9.02 -22.11 -28.70
N GLY A 300 9.48 -22.25 -27.47
CA GLY A 300 10.89 -22.21 -27.10
C GLY A 300 11.69 -23.45 -27.49
N ASP A 301 13.01 -23.29 -27.58
CA ASP A 301 13.98 -24.29 -28.03
C ASP A 301 13.80 -25.68 -27.38
N GLY A 302 13.96 -26.75 -28.18
CA GLY A 302 13.89 -28.14 -27.73
C GLY A 302 12.47 -28.65 -27.43
N SER A 303 11.45 -27.83 -27.61
CA SER A 303 10.06 -28.20 -27.28
C SER A 303 9.37 -28.98 -28.39
N SER A 304 8.48 -29.89 -28.01
CA SER A 304 7.68 -30.70 -28.94
C SER A 304 6.19 -30.51 -28.71
N VAL A 305 5.44 -30.23 -29.78
CA VAL A 305 3.98 -30.14 -29.77
C VAL A 305 3.42 -31.36 -30.50
N GLY A 306 2.59 -32.14 -29.82
CA GLY A 306 2.02 -33.39 -30.33
C GLY A 306 0.97 -33.19 -31.44
N GLU A 307 0.57 -34.29 -32.06
CA GLU A 307 -0.47 -34.28 -33.09
C GLU A 307 -1.81 -33.78 -32.55
N GLY A 308 -2.51 -32.96 -33.34
CA GLY A 308 -3.85 -32.46 -33.03
C GLY A 308 -3.92 -31.47 -31.85
N CYS A 309 -2.80 -30.93 -31.38
CA CYS A 309 -2.81 -29.92 -30.31
C CYS A 309 -3.34 -28.58 -30.80
N HIS A 310 -4.02 -27.84 -29.92
CA HIS A 310 -4.48 -26.48 -30.15
C HIS A 310 -3.74 -25.53 -29.20
N LEU A 311 -2.90 -24.66 -29.76
CA LEU A 311 -2.16 -23.64 -29.01
C LEU A 311 -2.63 -22.27 -29.48
N LYS A 312 -3.12 -21.44 -28.57
CA LYS A 312 -3.54 -20.07 -28.89
C LYS A 312 -3.04 -19.09 -27.85
N LYS A 313 -2.35 -18.00 -28.27
CA LYS A 313 -1.78 -16.99 -27.36
C LYS A 313 -0.88 -17.58 -26.28
N THR A 314 -0.16 -18.63 -26.64
CA THR A 314 0.60 -19.46 -25.68
C THR A 314 2.09 -19.19 -25.80
N VAL A 315 2.75 -19.08 -24.66
CA VAL A 315 4.20 -18.93 -24.56
C VAL A 315 4.77 -20.18 -23.91
N ILE A 316 5.58 -20.92 -24.65
CA ILE A 316 6.27 -22.13 -24.19
C ILE A 316 7.76 -21.83 -24.13
N TRP A 317 8.41 -22.16 -23.02
CA TRP A 317 9.87 -22.04 -22.89
C TRP A 317 10.56 -23.30 -23.40
N ARG A 318 11.69 -23.69 -22.83
CA ARG A 318 12.58 -24.70 -23.41
C ARG A 318 12.21 -26.11 -22.96
N ASN A 319 12.54 -27.09 -23.80
CA ASN A 319 12.43 -28.52 -23.51
C ASN A 319 11.03 -28.97 -23.03
N THR A 320 9.98 -28.24 -23.39
CA THR A 320 8.63 -28.56 -22.95
C THR A 320 7.98 -29.51 -23.93
N LYS A 321 7.38 -30.58 -23.40
CA LYS A 321 6.74 -31.62 -24.18
C LYS A 321 5.23 -31.53 -24.01
N ILE A 322 4.51 -31.28 -25.09
CA ILE A 322 3.06 -31.28 -25.14
C ILE A 322 2.62 -32.50 -25.95
N ASP A 323 1.94 -33.44 -25.30
CA ASP A 323 1.47 -34.68 -25.91
C ASP A 323 0.17 -34.46 -26.71
N SER A 324 -0.25 -35.46 -27.48
CA SER A 324 -1.28 -35.30 -28.52
C SER A 324 -2.63 -34.76 -28.00
N GLY A 325 -3.26 -33.89 -28.78
CA GLY A 325 -4.62 -33.42 -28.56
C GLY A 325 -4.82 -32.47 -27.38
N ALA A 326 -3.75 -31.89 -26.82
CA ALA A 326 -3.86 -30.88 -25.76
C ALA A 326 -4.44 -29.56 -26.28
N ASP A 327 -5.21 -28.85 -25.44
CA ASP A 327 -5.84 -27.56 -25.74
C ASP A 327 -5.36 -26.50 -24.74
N ILE A 328 -4.56 -25.54 -25.21
CA ILE A 328 -3.87 -24.56 -24.38
C ILE A 328 -4.18 -23.16 -24.90
N TYR A 329 -4.77 -22.34 -24.03
CA TYR A 329 -5.17 -20.99 -24.36
C TYR A 329 -4.59 -19.98 -23.38
N LEU A 330 -4.06 -18.87 -23.92
CA LEU A 330 -3.59 -17.70 -23.18
C LEU A 330 -2.79 -18.09 -21.92
N SER A 331 -1.75 -18.90 -22.09
CA SER A 331 -0.99 -19.50 -20.98
C SER A 331 0.51 -19.41 -21.19
N VAL A 332 1.25 -19.46 -20.08
CA VAL A 332 2.72 -19.50 -20.06
C VAL A 332 3.16 -20.81 -19.43
N ILE A 333 3.96 -21.58 -20.17
CA ILE A 333 4.53 -22.86 -19.76
C ILE A 333 6.04 -22.73 -19.83
N THR A 334 6.70 -22.95 -18.70
CA THR A 334 8.14 -22.70 -18.54
C THR A 334 9.00 -23.92 -18.86
N ASP A 335 10.22 -24.00 -18.34
CA ASP A 335 11.21 -24.98 -18.80
C ASP A 335 10.89 -26.40 -18.31
N ASP A 336 11.17 -27.39 -19.15
CA ASP A 336 11.12 -28.82 -18.82
C ASP A 336 9.73 -29.30 -18.31
N VAL A 337 8.63 -28.71 -18.80
CA VAL A 337 7.26 -29.14 -18.44
C VAL A 337 6.78 -30.25 -19.37
N GLU A 338 6.12 -31.26 -18.80
CA GLU A 338 5.42 -32.30 -19.57
C GLU A 338 3.90 -32.12 -19.45
N VAL A 339 3.22 -31.96 -20.59
CA VAL A 339 1.75 -31.87 -20.68
C VAL A 339 1.21 -33.12 -21.35
N GLY A 340 0.44 -33.90 -20.61
CA GLY A 340 -0.14 -35.16 -21.07
C GLY A 340 -1.22 -35.00 -22.14
N ALA A 341 -1.50 -36.10 -22.84
CA ALA A 341 -2.45 -36.12 -23.95
C ALA A 341 -3.85 -35.63 -23.53
N HIS A 342 -4.50 -34.85 -24.39
CA HIS A 342 -5.84 -34.30 -24.17
C HIS A 342 -5.99 -33.42 -22.91
N ALA A 343 -4.89 -32.96 -22.31
CA ALA A 343 -4.95 -31.99 -21.23
C ALA A 343 -5.50 -30.65 -21.73
N LYS A 344 -6.28 -29.98 -20.88
CA LYS A 344 -6.85 -28.66 -21.15
C LYS A 344 -6.27 -27.63 -20.19
N ILE A 345 -5.67 -26.59 -20.72
CA ILE A 345 -5.10 -25.48 -19.95
C ILE A 345 -5.80 -24.19 -20.39
N GLU A 346 -6.62 -23.64 -19.49
CA GLU A 346 -7.41 -22.44 -19.75
C GLU A 346 -6.60 -21.15 -19.55
N GLU A 347 -7.23 -20.00 -19.83
CA GLU A 347 -6.58 -18.70 -19.88
C GLU A 347 -5.95 -18.21 -18.57
N GLN A 348 -4.93 -17.36 -18.72
CA GLN A 348 -4.17 -16.77 -17.62
C GLN A 348 -3.54 -17.81 -16.68
N THR A 349 -3.15 -18.97 -17.23
CA THR A 349 -2.46 -20.01 -16.48
C THR A 349 -0.95 -19.86 -16.61
N PHE A 350 -0.23 -20.08 -15.50
CA PHE A 350 1.23 -20.00 -15.44
C PHE A 350 1.81 -21.26 -14.80
N ILE A 351 2.52 -22.07 -15.59
CA ILE A 351 3.07 -23.36 -15.17
C ILE A 351 4.59 -23.24 -15.08
N ALA A 352 5.12 -23.35 -13.87
CA ALA A 352 6.55 -23.26 -13.59
C ALA A 352 7.32 -24.55 -13.87
N ASP A 353 8.65 -24.48 -13.77
CA ASP A 353 9.55 -25.47 -14.35
C ASP A 353 9.30 -26.89 -13.80
N LYS A 354 9.55 -27.90 -14.64
CA LYS A 354 9.52 -29.32 -14.25
C LYS A 354 8.17 -29.80 -13.70
N CYS A 355 7.07 -29.14 -14.06
CA CYS A 355 5.73 -29.66 -13.77
C CYS A 355 5.39 -30.85 -14.68
N GLN A 356 4.63 -31.79 -14.15
CA GLN A 356 4.05 -32.91 -14.90
C GLN A 356 2.54 -32.79 -14.85
N ILE A 357 1.91 -32.56 -16.00
CA ILE A 357 0.47 -32.46 -16.14
C ILE A 357 -0.06 -33.78 -16.72
N GLY A 358 -0.86 -34.51 -15.94
CA GLY A 358 -1.42 -35.78 -16.35
C GLY A 358 -2.32 -35.69 -17.59
N LYS A 359 -2.52 -36.84 -18.24
CA LYS A 359 -3.44 -36.98 -19.38
C LYS A 359 -4.84 -36.56 -19.00
N GLU A 360 -5.56 -35.88 -19.89
CA GLU A 360 -6.93 -35.38 -19.68
C GLU A 360 -7.11 -34.44 -18.47
N ALA A 361 -6.02 -33.97 -17.86
CA ALA A 361 -6.10 -33.01 -16.76
C ALA A 361 -6.63 -31.66 -17.25
N ASN A 362 -7.40 -30.98 -16.42
CA ASN A 362 -8.00 -29.69 -16.72
C ASN A 362 -7.51 -28.63 -15.73
N ILE A 363 -6.66 -27.73 -16.20
CA ILE A 363 -6.17 -26.58 -15.45
C ILE A 363 -7.05 -25.38 -15.77
N ARG A 364 -7.84 -24.94 -14.79
CA ARG A 364 -8.79 -23.85 -14.95
C ARG A 364 -8.12 -22.48 -15.01
N SER A 365 -8.89 -21.52 -15.48
CA SER A 365 -8.44 -20.14 -15.72
C SER A 365 -7.82 -19.50 -14.47
N GLY A 366 -6.70 -18.80 -14.64
CA GLY A 366 -6.01 -18.06 -13.58
C GLY A 366 -5.25 -18.93 -12.58
N VAL A 367 -5.08 -20.23 -12.85
CA VAL A 367 -4.28 -21.16 -12.02
C VAL A 367 -2.80 -20.91 -12.24
N LYS A 368 -2.04 -21.07 -11.16
CA LYS A 368 -0.59 -21.00 -11.19
C LYS A 368 -0.03 -22.27 -10.54
N LEU A 369 0.92 -22.91 -11.20
CA LEU A 369 1.61 -24.10 -10.70
C LEU A 369 3.07 -23.74 -10.41
N TRP A 370 3.53 -24.09 -9.22
CA TRP A 370 4.90 -23.86 -8.78
C TRP A 370 5.81 -24.94 -9.35
N PRO A 371 7.15 -24.79 -9.30
CA PRO A 371 8.04 -25.79 -9.84
C PRO A 371 7.78 -27.19 -9.25
N GLU A 372 8.04 -28.21 -10.06
CA GLU A 372 8.04 -29.62 -9.64
C GLU A 372 6.68 -30.10 -9.09
N LYS A 373 5.57 -29.63 -9.68
CA LYS A 373 4.22 -30.11 -9.36
C LYS A 373 3.78 -31.22 -10.30
N GLU A 374 3.27 -32.28 -9.72
CA GLU A 374 2.66 -33.39 -10.44
C GLU A 374 1.13 -33.28 -10.31
N ILE A 375 0.45 -33.25 -11.45
CA ILE A 375 -1.01 -33.23 -11.55
C ILE A 375 -1.45 -34.59 -12.10
N GLU A 376 -2.30 -35.28 -11.35
CA GLU A 376 -2.81 -36.59 -11.74
C GLU A 376 -3.64 -36.54 -13.03
N ALA A 377 -3.71 -37.66 -13.74
CA ALA A 377 -4.53 -37.79 -14.93
C ALA A 377 -6.03 -37.56 -14.62
N GLY A 378 -6.73 -36.82 -15.47
CA GLY A 378 -8.14 -36.46 -15.32
C GLY A 378 -8.43 -35.45 -14.20
N ALA A 379 -7.42 -34.96 -13.46
CA ALA A 379 -7.63 -34.03 -12.37
C ALA A 379 -8.14 -32.66 -12.88
N ILE A 380 -9.07 -32.04 -12.14
CA ILE A 380 -9.53 -30.68 -12.41
C ILE A 380 -8.94 -29.73 -11.37
N VAL A 381 -7.97 -28.93 -11.78
CA VAL A 381 -7.30 -27.96 -10.93
C VAL A 381 -8.02 -26.62 -11.04
N THR A 382 -8.76 -26.25 -9.99
CA THR A 382 -9.52 -24.99 -9.91
C THR A 382 -8.82 -23.90 -9.10
N LYS A 383 -7.73 -24.25 -8.40
CA LYS A 383 -6.99 -23.34 -7.51
C LYS A 383 -5.50 -23.50 -7.76
N SER A 384 -4.77 -22.39 -7.65
CA SER A 384 -3.30 -22.41 -7.73
C SER A 384 -2.73 -23.34 -6.65
N LEU A 385 -1.85 -24.27 -7.05
CA LEU A 385 -1.18 -25.20 -6.14
C LEU A 385 0.10 -24.56 -5.63
N VAL A 386 -0.14 -23.54 -4.81
CA VAL A 386 0.78 -22.95 -3.82
C VAL A 386 0.35 -23.55 -2.50
N TRP A 387 1.22 -23.70 -1.52
CA TRP A 387 0.73 -23.95 -0.18
C TRP A 387 -0.25 -22.83 0.23
N GLU A 388 -1.56 -23.13 0.25
CA GLU A 388 -2.71 -22.37 0.78
C GLU A 388 -2.96 -20.88 0.40
N SER A 389 -4.20 -20.68 -0.07
CA SER A 389 -5.11 -19.49 -0.07
C SER A 389 -4.65 -18.14 -0.67
N LYS A 390 -5.34 -17.74 -1.75
CA LYS A 390 -5.18 -16.49 -2.50
C LYS A 390 -5.82 -15.32 -1.75
N TRP A 391 -5.08 -14.22 -1.61
CA TRP A 391 -5.53 -12.94 -1.04
C TRP A 391 -5.35 -11.78 -2.04
N SER A 392 -6.04 -10.67 -1.78
CA SER A 392 -5.99 -9.40 -2.52
C SER A 392 -4.54 -8.92 -2.77
N ARG A 393 -4.31 -8.12 -3.83
CA ARG A 393 -2.98 -7.57 -4.18
C ARG A 393 -2.33 -6.75 -3.05
N GLU A 394 -3.10 -6.31 -2.05
CA GLU A 394 -2.64 -5.61 -0.84
C GLU A 394 -3.28 -6.26 0.40
N LEU A 395 -2.48 -6.44 1.46
CA LEU A 395 -2.90 -7.03 2.74
C LEU A 395 -3.31 -5.95 3.75
N PHE A 396 -2.62 -4.80 3.71
CA PHE A 396 -2.77 -3.72 4.67
C PHE A 396 -3.61 -2.57 4.13
N THR A 397 -4.54 -2.09 4.95
CA THR A 397 -5.14 -0.76 4.81
C THR A 397 -4.58 0.13 5.93
N GLY A 398 -3.53 0.90 5.63
CA GLY A 398 -2.75 1.60 6.65
C GLY A 398 -1.93 0.61 7.49
N SER A 399 -2.07 0.65 8.81
CA SER A 399 -1.39 -0.23 9.79
C SER A 399 -2.14 -1.53 10.08
N ARG A 400 -3.25 -1.79 9.37
CA ARG A 400 -4.23 -2.82 9.72
C ARG A 400 -4.43 -3.82 8.59
N VAL A 401 -4.54 -5.10 8.96
CA VAL A 401 -5.06 -6.16 8.11
C VAL A 401 -6.51 -6.42 8.51
N THR A 402 -7.44 -6.29 7.57
CA THR A 402 -8.87 -6.51 7.79
C THR A 402 -9.40 -7.57 6.83
N GLY A 403 -10.22 -8.48 7.33
CA GLY A 403 -10.87 -9.51 6.51
C GLY A 403 -11.97 -10.27 7.25
N ILE A 404 -12.77 -11.05 6.52
CA ILE A 404 -13.83 -11.87 7.10
C ILE A 404 -13.22 -12.93 8.01
N SER A 405 -13.68 -12.96 9.26
CA SER A 405 -13.17 -13.88 10.28
C SER A 405 -13.35 -15.33 9.85
N ASN A 406 -12.29 -16.14 9.98
CA ASN A 406 -12.29 -17.59 9.71
C ASN A 406 -12.60 -17.98 8.24
N ILE A 407 -12.58 -17.02 7.32
CA ILE A 407 -12.63 -17.27 5.88
C ILE A 407 -11.39 -16.64 5.25
N GLU A 408 -11.21 -15.35 5.55
CA GLU A 408 -10.12 -14.56 5.01
C GLU A 408 -8.94 -14.52 5.96
N ILE A 409 -9.24 -14.19 7.21
CA ILE A 409 -8.29 -14.30 8.31
C ILE A 409 -8.56 -15.65 8.99
N SER A 410 -7.89 -16.69 8.48
CA SER A 410 -7.87 -18.04 9.05
C SER A 410 -6.70 -18.24 10.03
N PRO A 411 -6.67 -19.32 10.83
CA PRO A 411 -5.51 -19.67 11.64
C PRO A 411 -4.22 -19.82 10.83
N ASP A 412 -4.27 -20.46 9.66
CA ASP A 412 -3.09 -20.68 8.82
C ASP A 412 -2.55 -19.36 8.27
N PHE A 413 -3.46 -18.50 7.80
CA PHE A 413 -3.14 -17.12 7.40
C PHE A 413 -2.45 -16.36 8.54
N ALA A 414 -3.02 -16.45 9.74
CA ALA A 414 -2.52 -15.75 10.93
C ALA A 414 -1.14 -16.26 11.38
N ALA A 415 -0.90 -17.58 11.32
CA ALA A 415 0.40 -18.17 11.61
C ALA A 415 1.46 -17.77 10.58
N LYS A 416 1.11 -17.75 9.28
CA LYS A 416 1.98 -17.23 8.21
C LYS A 416 2.29 -15.75 8.43
N LEU A 417 1.29 -14.94 8.78
CA LEU A 417 1.45 -13.52 9.03
C LEU A 417 2.35 -13.24 10.25
N GLY A 418 2.16 -14.00 11.35
CA GLY A 418 3.02 -13.93 12.52
C GLY A 418 4.48 -14.28 12.21
N ALA A 419 4.70 -15.34 11.42
CA ALA A 419 6.05 -15.75 10.99
C ALA A 419 6.71 -14.70 10.07
N SER A 420 5.96 -14.13 9.12
CA SER A 420 6.43 -13.06 8.24
C SER A 420 6.81 -11.80 9.01
N PHE A 421 5.99 -11.41 10.00
CA PHE A 421 6.33 -10.27 10.85
C PHE A 421 7.54 -10.57 11.73
N GLY A 422 7.60 -11.77 12.32
CA GLY A 422 8.73 -12.18 13.17
C GLY A 422 10.07 -12.23 12.41
N SER A 423 10.08 -12.68 11.16
CA SER A 423 11.29 -12.74 10.35
C SER A 423 11.89 -11.36 10.06
N ILE A 424 11.06 -10.31 10.01
CA ILE A 424 11.51 -8.91 9.83
C ILE A 424 12.15 -8.35 11.11
N LEU A 425 11.65 -8.76 12.28
CA LEU A 425 12.16 -8.30 13.57
C LEU A 425 13.47 -8.98 13.95
N GLY A 426 13.65 -10.23 13.51
CA GLY A 426 14.83 -11.04 13.78
C GLY A 426 14.77 -11.80 15.11
N PRO A 427 15.66 -12.80 15.28
CA PRO A 427 15.70 -13.65 16.47
C PRO A 427 16.06 -12.85 17.73
N ASN A 428 15.59 -13.30 18.90
CA ASN A 428 15.75 -12.65 20.22
C ASN A 428 14.99 -11.34 20.42
N SER A 429 14.20 -10.92 19.43
CA SER A 429 13.27 -9.80 19.64
C SER A 429 12.09 -10.23 20.50
N THR A 430 11.51 -9.28 21.24
CA THR A 430 10.27 -9.50 22.00
C THR A 430 9.20 -8.55 21.50
N VAL A 431 8.00 -9.08 21.24
CA VAL A 431 6.83 -8.29 20.80
C VAL A 431 5.69 -8.37 21.80
N LEU A 432 4.92 -7.30 21.88
CA LEU A 432 3.69 -7.26 22.67
C LEU A 432 2.50 -7.72 21.82
N VAL A 433 1.67 -8.61 22.33
CA VAL A 433 0.43 -9.04 21.68
C VAL A 433 -0.73 -8.82 22.63
N SER A 434 -1.87 -8.37 22.09
CA SER A 434 -3.09 -8.15 22.84
C SER A 434 -4.31 -8.37 21.95
N ARG A 435 -5.49 -8.53 22.55
CA ARG A 435 -6.73 -8.73 21.81
C ARG A 435 -7.97 -8.24 22.55
N ASP A 436 -9.07 -8.18 21.81
CA ASP A 436 -10.40 -8.05 22.40
C ASP A 436 -10.96 -9.38 22.93
N VAL A 437 -12.24 -9.34 23.30
CA VAL A 437 -12.98 -10.44 23.92
C VAL A 437 -13.47 -11.50 22.93
N ASP A 438 -13.43 -11.25 21.61
CA ASP A 438 -14.04 -12.14 20.62
C ASP A 438 -13.35 -13.49 20.49
N LYS A 439 -14.15 -14.52 20.18
CA LYS A 439 -13.65 -15.90 20.00
C LYS A 439 -12.73 -16.00 18.78
N SER A 440 -13.05 -15.29 17.70
CA SER A 440 -12.23 -15.26 16.49
C SER A 440 -10.91 -14.55 16.77
N SER A 441 -10.95 -13.40 17.45
CA SER A 441 -9.73 -12.69 17.88
C SER A 441 -8.84 -13.59 18.74
N ARG A 442 -9.40 -14.35 19.68
CA ARG A 442 -8.65 -15.32 20.50
C ARG A 442 -7.98 -16.42 19.67
N MET A 443 -8.68 -16.96 18.69
CA MET A 443 -8.13 -17.99 17.78
C MET A 443 -6.98 -17.42 16.95
N ILE A 444 -7.19 -16.26 16.32
CA ILE A 444 -6.19 -15.59 15.49
C ILE A 444 -4.98 -15.16 16.31
N ASN A 445 -5.17 -14.67 17.55
CA ASN A 445 -4.10 -14.33 18.49
C ASN A 445 -3.15 -15.49 18.71
N ARG A 446 -3.69 -16.68 19.01
CA ARG A 446 -2.87 -17.88 19.23
C ARG A 446 -2.09 -18.30 17.99
N ALA A 447 -2.72 -18.20 16.82
CA ALA A 447 -2.07 -18.54 15.56
C ALA A 447 -0.93 -17.56 15.22
N ILE A 448 -1.14 -16.25 15.39
CA ILE A 448 -0.09 -15.23 15.22
C ILE A 448 1.06 -15.49 16.18
N ILE A 449 0.77 -15.76 17.45
CA ILE A 449 1.79 -16.08 18.46
C ILE A 449 2.60 -17.29 18.01
N ALA A 450 1.97 -18.39 17.59
CA ALA A 450 2.68 -19.57 17.09
C ALA A 450 3.62 -19.23 15.91
N GLY A 451 3.16 -18.37 14.99
CA GLY A 451 3.98 -17.84 13.90
C GLY A 451 5.20 -17.07 14.40
N LEU A 452 5.04 -16.16 15.35
CA LEU A 452 6.11 -15.36 15.94
C LEU A 452 7.16 -16.22 16.66
N LEU A 453 6.71 -17.13 17.52
CA LEU A 453 7.59 -18.03 18.27
C LEU A 453 8.44 -18.89 17.31
N SER A 454 7.83 -19.37 16.23
CA SER A 454 8.54 -20.16 15.21
C SER A 454 9.59 -19.39 14.40
N ALA A 455 9.55 -18.05 14.43
CA ALA A 455 10.57 -17.18 13.84
C ALA A 455 11.66 -16.77 14.86
N GLY A 456 11.61 -17.30 16.09
CA GLY A 456 12.55 -16.99 17.16
C GLY A 456 12.27 -15.67 17.89
N VAL A 457 11.03 -15.18 17.77
CA VAL A 457 10.57 -13.96 18.44
C VAL A 457 9.78 -14.36 19.69
N SER A 458 10.15 -13.80 20.84
CA SER A 458 9.41 -13.98 22.09
C SER A 458 8.20 -13.05 22.14
N VAL A 459 7.16 -13.46 22.85
CA VAL A 459 5.88 -12.75 22.91
C VAL A 459 5.47 -12.44 24.35
N ASN A 460 5.19 -11.17 24.63
CA ASN A 460 4.46 -10.73 25.81
C ASN A 460 2.97 -10.63 25.46
N ASP A 461 2.13 -11.55 25.94
CA ASP A 461 0.67 -11.56 25.68
C ASP A 461 -0.09 -10.87 26.84
N LEU A 462 -0.68 -9.71 26.58
CA LEU A 462 -1.58 -9.00 27.52
C LEU A 462 -2.98 -9.59 27.58
N GLN A 463 -3.28 -10.59 26.74
CA GLN A 463 -4.59 -11.23 26.67
C GLN A 463 -5.70 -10.21 26.32
N ILE A 464 -6.74 -10.11 27.16
CA ILE A 464 -7.89 -9.23 26.94
C ILE A 464 -7.60 -7.88 27.57
N VAL A 465 -7.29 -6.89 26.73
CA VAL A 465 -7.15 -5.50 27.16
C VAL A 465 -7.64 -4.56 26.07
N PRO A 466 -8.13 -3.36 26.41
CA PRO A 466 -8.26 -2.26 25.44
C PRO A 466 -6.93 -1.96 24.76
N ILE A 467 -6.97 -1.55 23.49
CA ILE A 467 -5.76 -1.23 22.73
C ILE A 467 -4.94 -0.11 23.37
N SER A 468 -5.57 0.82 24.08
CA SER A 468 -4.88 1.92 24.75
C SER A 468 -3.87 1.45 25.79
N ILE A 469 -4.16 0.36 26.50
CA ILE A 469 -3.24 -0.26 27.47
C ILE A 469 -2.07 -0.93 26.76
N ALA A 470 -2.31 -1.58 25.62
CA ALA A 470 -1.24 -2.12 24.80
C ALA A 470 -0.29 -1.02 24.28
N ARG A 471 -0.85 0.12 23.87
CA ARG A 471 -0.06 1.29 23.44
C ARG A 471 0.72 1.92 24.59
N HIS A 472 0.10 2.07 25.76
CA HIS A 472 0.76 2.56 26.97
C HIS A 472 1.90 1.63 27.40
N ARG A 473 1.68 0.31 27.36
CA ARG A 473 2.70 -0.69 27.66
C ARG A 473 3.89 -0.61 26.69
N LEU A 474 3.65 -0.46 25.39
CA LEU A 474 4.73 -0.29 24.41
C LEU A 474 5.50 1.01 24.63
N LYS A 475 4.80 2.13 24.88
CA LYS A 475 5.41 3.44 25.18
C LYS A 475 6.42 3.35 26.34
N ASN A 476 6.11 2.55 27.36
CA ASN A 476 6.90 2.39 28.59
C ASN A 476 7.64 1.04 28.66
N GLY A 477 7.68 0.30 27.56
CA GLY A 477 8.13 -1.08 27.48
C GLY A 477 9.51 -1.24 26.84
N SER A 478 9.96 -2.49 26.72
CA SER A 478 11.20 -2.87 26.03
C SER A 478 10.94 -3.69 24.77
N GLU A 479 9.68 -3.93 24.44
CA GLU A 479 9.25 -4.68 23.27
C GLU A 479 9.52 -3.87 21.98
N VAL A 480 9.93 -4.54 20.90
CA VAL A 480 10.33 -3.87 19.64
C VAL A 480 9.15 -3.48 18.74
N GLY A 481 7.94 -3.83 19.16
CA GLY A 481 6.68 -3.60 18.46
C GLY A 481 5.56 -4.47 19.05
N GLY A 482 4.37 -4.38 18.46
CA GLY A 482 3.27 -5.21 18.92
C GLY A 482 2.11 -5.37 17.96
N LEU A 483 1.13 -6.19 18.37
CA LEU A 483 -0.10 -6.44 17.64
C LEU A 483 -1.31 -6.32 18.57
N HIS A 484 -2.40 -5.79 18.03
CA HIS A 484 -3.71 -5.80 18.67
C HIS A 484 -4.76 -6.40 17.74
N ILE A 485 -5.44 -7.45 18.20
CA ILE A 485 -6.38 -8.24 17.38
C ILE A 485 -7.79 -8.04 17.92
N ARG A 486 -8.70 -7.58 17.07
CA ARG A 486 -10.07 -7.33 17.49
C ARG A 486 -11.10 -7.62 16.42
N LYS A 487 -12.35 -7.80 16.83
CA LYS A 487 -13.48 -7.72 15.94
C LYS A 487 -13.62 -6.28 15.41
N SER A 488 -13.98 -6.14 14.14
CA SER A 488 -14.18 -4.81 13.58
C SER A 488 -15.33 -4.10 14.31
N PRO A 489 -15.13 -2.87 14.81
CA PRO A 489 -16.16 -2.14 15.57
C PRO A 489 -17.36 -1.72 14.71
N PHE A 490 -17.26 -1.87 13.38
CA PHE A 490 -18.32 -1.48 12.44
C PHE A 490 -18.94 -2.67 11.70
N ASN A 491 -18.37 -3.87 11.80
CA ASN A 491 -18.86 -5.03 11.05
C ASN A 491 -18.59 -6.36 11.79
N GLN A 492 -19.67 -7.03 12.21
CA GLN A 492 -19.65 -8.31 12.93
C GLN A 492 -19.07 -9.49 12.13
N LYS A 493 -18.83 -9.35 10.82
CA LYS A 493 -18.17 -10.39 10.01
C LYS A 493 -16.66 -10.19 9.92
N LEU A 494 -16.18 -8.97 10.12
CA LEU A 494 -14.77 -8.61 9.91
C LEU A 494 -13.97 -8.69 11.21
N LEU A 495 -12.68 -9.01 11.06
CA LEU A 495 -11.67 -8.96 12.10
C LEU A 495 -10.53 -8.06 11.64
N ASP A 496 -9.96 -7.33 12.59
CA ASP A 496 -8.89 -6.37 12.41
C ASP A 496 -7.64 -6.86 13.17
N ILE A 497 -6.49 -6.93 12.49
CA ILE A 497 -5.16 -7.11 13.10
C ILE A 497 -4.42 -5.79 12.93
N ILE A 498 -4.13 -5.11 14.04
CA ILE A 498 -3.49 -3.79 14.05
C ILE A 498 -2.03 -3.96 14.47
N PHE A 499 -1.11 -3.45 13.67
CA PHE A 499 0.32 -3.53 13.94
C PHE A 499 0.84 -2.22 14.54
N LEU A 500 1.64 -2.36 15.59
CA LEU A 500 2.18 -1.29 16.42
C LEU A 500 3.72 -1.29 16.38
N ASP A 501 4.34 -0.12 16.35
CA ASP A 501 5.77 0.04 16.52
C ASP A 501 6.20 -0.02 17.99
N LYS A 502 7.51 0.05 18.24
CA LYS A 502 8.10 0.00 19.58
C LYS A 502 7.58 1.07 20.54
N ASP A 503 7.10 2.20 20.02
CA ASP A 503 6.60 3.32 20.83
C ASP A 503 5.07 3.22 21.02
N GLY A 504 4.42 2.18 20.48
CA GLY A 504 2.96 1.97 20.54
C GLY A 504 2.17 2.70 19.47
N LYS A 505 2.81 3.29 18.46
CA LYS A 505 2.17 3.96 17.33
C LYS A 505 1.84 2.96 16.24
N ASP A 506 0.89 3.31 15.39
CA ASP A 506 0.59 2.52 14.19
C ASP A 506 1.81 2.46 13.25
N ILE A 507 2.15 1.26 12.74
CA ILE A 507 3.34 1.11 11.89
C ILE A 507 3.22 1.92 10.57
N PRO A 508 4.31 2.53 10.08
CA PRO A 508 4.29 3.26 8.81
C PRO A 508 4.07 2.34 7.59
N ASN A 509 3.48 2.88 6.52
CA ASN A 509 3.21 2.17 5.26
C ASN A 509 4.46 1.54 4.60
N ALA A 510 5.66 2.09 4.83
CA ALA A 510 6.88 1.48 4.32
C ALA A 510 7.17 0.11 4.98
N LYS A 511 6.91 0.00 6.29
CA LYS A 511 7.05 -1.27 7.02
C LYS A 511 5.95 -2.26 6.62
N THR A 512 4.72 -1.80 6.42
CA THR A 512 3.60 -2.67 6.01
C THR A 512 3.88 -3.34 4.65
N LYS A 513 4.37 -2.58 3.67
CA LYS A 513 4.81 -3.13 2.36
C LYS A 513 5.93 -4.16 2.49
N THR A 514 6.80 -4.01 3.47
CA THR A 514 7.87 -4.99 3.75
C THR A 514 7.28 -6.29 4.32
N ILE A 515 6.33 -6.18 5.26
CA ILE A 515 5.57 -7.32 5.80
C ILE A 515 4.78 -8.03 4.70
N GLU A 516 4.12 -7.29 3.81
CA GLU A 516 3.41 -7.84 2.65
C GLU A 516 4.35 -8.58 1.70
N ARG A 517 5.49 -7.96 1.38
CA ARG A 517 6.49 -8.57 0.50
C ARG A 517 7.00 -9.89 1.07
N ASN A 518 7.28 -9.94 2.37
CA ASN A 518 7.68 -11.20 3.03
C ASN A 518 6.52 -12.19 3.10
N PHE A 519 5.30 -11.73 3.40
CA PHE A 519 4.09 -12.55 3.47
C PHE A 519 3.80 -13.25 2.13
N PHE A 520 3.74 -12.48 1.03
CA PHE A 520 3.50 -13.03 -0.30
C PHE A 520 4.73 -13.69 -0.92
N GLY A 521 5.93 -13.33 -0.47
CA GLY A 521 7.18 -13.95 -0.89
C GLY A 521 7.36 -15.37 -0.34
N GLU A 522 6.61 -15.72 0.70
CA GLU A 522 6.68 -16.99 1.45
C GLU A 522 8.08 -17.38 1.95
N ASP A 523 8.98 -16.40 2.08
CA ASP A 523 10.35 -16.57 2.55
C ASP A 523 10.44 -16.15 4.03
N TYR A 524 9.98 -17.01 4.93
CA TYR A 524 10.04 -16.79 6.37
C TYR A 524 11.11 -17.69 6.97
N LYS A 525 12.21 -17.08 7.43
CA LYS A 525 13.26 -17.77 8.16
C LYS A 525 12.69 -18.31 9.48
N ARG A 526 12.65 -19.64 9.62
CA ARG A 526 12.30 -20.31 10.88
C ARG A 526 13.50 -20.29 11.81
N ALA A 527 13.23 -20.17 13.11
CA ALA A 527 14.25 -20.39 14.12
C ALA A 527 14.63 -21.87 14.17
N ASP A 528 15.88 -22.12 14.52
CA ASP A 528 16.34 -23.44 14.92
C ASP A 528 15.59 -23.92 16.18
N PHE A 529 15.50 -25.23 16.40
CA PHE A 529 14.79 -25.81 17.53
C PHE A 529 15.33 -25.32 18.89
N GLU A 530 16.60 -24.94 18.98
CA GLU A 530 17.20 -24.36 20.19
C GLU A 530 16.80 -22.89 20.44
N ASN A 531 16.32 -22.19 19.40
CA ASN A 531 16.07 -20.75 19.42
C ASN A 531 14.59 -20.39 19.19
N ILE A 532 13.67 -21.31 19.49
CA ILE A 532 12.23 -21.04 19.45
C ILE A 532 11.89 -19.98 20.51
N GLY A 533 11.10 -18.97 20.12
CA GLY A 533 10.70 -17.90 21.03
C GLY A 533 9.85 -18.40 22.21
N THR A 534 9.75 -17.60 23.26
CA THR A 534 8.96 -17.90 24.46
C THR A 534 7.73 -17.01 24.60
N ILE A 535 6.72 -17.46 25.35
CA ILE A 535 5.56 -16.64 25.71
C ILE A 535 5.58 -16.26 27.20
N SER A 536 5.30 -14.99 27.50
CA SER A 536 5.16 -14.44 28.85
C SER A 536 3.91 -13.57 28.96
N PHE A 537 3.40 -13.40 30.19
CA PHE A 537 2.18 -12.65 30.49
C PHE A 537 2.49 -11.51 31.46
N PRO A 538 2.68 -10.27 30.99
CA PRO A 538 3.00 -9.14 31.87
C PRO A 538 1.87 -8.82 32.85
N GLU A 539 2.09 -9.02 34.15
CA GLU A 539 1.03 -8.88 35.18
C GLU A 539 0.73 -7.41 35.53
N ARG A 540 1.75 -6.53 35.53
CA ARG A 540 1.63 -5.13 36.00
C ARG A 540 1.24 -4.11 34.94
N ALA A 541 0.79 -4.55 33.75
CA ALA A 541 0.46 -3.63 32.66
C ALA A 541 -0.76 -2.74 32.99
N ILE A 542 -1.78 -3.31 33.64
CA ILE A 542 -3.00 -2.59 34.05
C ILE A 542 -2.71 -1.63 35.20
N GLU A 543 -1.89 -2.07 36.17
CA GLU A 543 -1.45 -1.24 37.30
C GLU A 543 -0.68 -0.01 36.82
N GLY A 544 0.36 -0.22 35.99
CA GLY A 544 1.16 0.89 35.45
C GLY A 544 0.35 1.86 34.59
N TYR A 545 -0.62 1.34 33.81
CA TYR A 545 -1.57 2.19 33.09
C TYR A 545 -2.40 3.04 34.05
N THR A 546 -2.91 2.46 35.14
CA THR A 546 -3.79 3.12 36.10
C THR A 546 -3.05 4.17 36.93
N GLU A 547 -1.84 3.87 37.38
CA GLU A 547 -0.97 4.81 38.09
C GLU A 547 -0.65 6.04 37.22
N ASP A 548 -0.18 5.84 35.99
CA ASP A 548 0.11 6.93 35.06
C ASP A 548 -1.17 7.71 34.70
N PHE A 549 -2.30 7.01 34.49
CA PHE A 549 -3.60 7.61 34.21
C PHE A 549 -3.99 8.61 35.31
N LEU A 550 -3.96 8.16 36.56
CA LEU A 550 -4.37 8.98 37.70
C LEU A 550 -3.38 10.11 37.97
N SER A 551 -2.09 9.93 37.65
CA SER A 551 -1.08 10.98 37.78
C SER A 551 -1.34 12.20 36.86
N GLN A 552 -2.07 11.99 35.76
CA GLN A 552 -2.39 13.03 34.77
C GLN A 552 -3.77 13.68 34.98
N ILE A 553 -4.45 13.34 36.08
CA ILE A 553 -5.78 13.82 36.45
C ILE A 553 -5.71 14.50 37.82
N ASP A 554 -6.33 15.67 37.94
CA ASP A 554 -6.63 16.26 39.25
C ASP A 554 -7.72 15.44 39.94
N THR A 555 -7.31 14.44 40.72
CA THR A 555 -8.25 13.52 41.37
C THR A 555 -9.07 14.20 42.47
N GLU A 556 -8.52 15.23 43.11
CA GLU A 556 -9.15 15.93 44.22
C GLU A 556 -10.28 16.86 43.75
N ILE A 557 -10.16 17.52 42.60
CA ILE A 557 -11.25 18.35 42.06
C ILE A 557 -12.46 17.47 41.68
N ILE A 558 -12.23 16.27 41.13
CA ILE A 558 -13.30 15.33 40.77
C ILE A 558 -14.02 14.83 42.03
N LYS A 559 -13.28 14.38 43.04
CA LYS A 559 -13.86 13.94 44.34
C LYS A 559 -14.69 15.04 45.00
N LYS A 560 -14.25 16.30 44.93
CA LYS A 560 -14.99 17.44 45.47
C LYS A 560 -16.25 17.76 44.69
N ALA A 561 -16.25 17.57 43.37
CA ALA A 561 -17.39 17.84 42.51
C ALA A 561 -18.56 16.87 42.73
N ARG A 562 -18.30 15.66 43.25
CA ARG A 562 -19.32 14.63 43.57
C ARG A 562 -20.28 14.36 42.40
N LEU A 563 -19.70 14.24 41.21
CA LEU A 563 -20.44 14.07 39.97
C LEU A 563 -21.13 12.71 39.93
N ARG A 564 -22.37 12.69 39.45
CA ARG A 564 -23.11 11.47 39.10
C ARG A 564 -23.10 11.27 37.59
N ILE A 565 -22.72 10.08 37.13
CA ILE A 565 -22.65 9.78 35.70
C ILE A 565 -23.46 8.55 35.35
N ALA A 566 -23.98 8.51 34.12
CA ALA A 566 -24.39 7.27 33.47
C ALA A 566 -23.30 6.85 32.46
N ILE A 567 -22.94 5.57 32.40
CA ILE A 567 -21.92 5.08 31.47
C ILE A 567 -22.34 3.76 30.81
N ASP A 568 -22.35 3.74 29.48
CA ASP A 568 -22.53 2.53 28.68
C ASP A 568 -21.17 2.02 28.17
N TYR A 569 -20.77 0.83 28.62
CA TYR A 569 -19.50 0.20 28.26
C TYR A 569 -19.54 -0.64 26.97
N ALA A 570 -20.68 -0.70 26.29
CA ALA A 570 -20.88 -1.46 25.06
C ALA A 570 -20.40 -2.92 25.12
N HIS A 571 -20.52 -3.56 26.28
CA HIS A 571 -20.06 -4.93 26.54
C HIS A 571 -18.54 -5.16 26.29
N GLY A 572 -17.76 -4.08 26.25
CA GLY A 572 -16.35 -4.08 25.86
C GLY A 572 -15.36 -4.37 26.99
N ALA A 573 -14.08 -4.40 26.64
CA ALA A 573 -13.00 -4.70 27.58
C ALA A 573 -12.80 -3.62 28.68
N ALA A 574 -13.25 -2.38 28.44
CA ALA A 574 -13.19 -1.29 29.42
C ALA A 574 -13.89 -1.64 30.75
N THR A 575 -14.90 -2.52 30.71
CA THR A 575 -15.62 -3.02 31.91
C THR A 575 -14.71 -3.63 32.97
N THR A 576 -13.52 -4.12 32.58
CA THR A 576 -12.58 -4.76 33.50
C THR A 576 -11.74 -3.78 34.30
N ILE A 577 -11.68 -2.50 33.91
CA ILE A 577 -10.70 -1.54 34.44
C ILE A 577 -11.38 -0.22 34.82
N SER A 578 -12.19 0.34 33.92
CA SER A 578 -12.81 1.66 34.10
C SER A 578 -13.66 1.79 35.37
N PRO A 579 -14.45 0.77 35.82
CA PRO A 579 -15.18 0.88 37.08
C PRO A 579 -14.28 1.08 38.31
N SER A 580 -13.10 0.45 38.34
CA SER A 580 -12.14 0.61 39.44
C SER A 580 -11.58 2.04 39.50
N ILE A 581 -11.20 2.58 38.33
CA ILE A 581 -10.69 3.96 38.20
C ILE A 581 -11.74 4.97 38.67
N LEU A 582 -12.99 4.83 38.20
CA LEU A 582 -14.08 5.73 38.59
C LEU A 582 -14.42 5.63 40.08
N GLY A 583 -14.33 4.43 40.66
CA GLY A 583 -14.51 4.19 42.09
C GLY A 583 -13.43 4.89 42.93
N GLU A 584 -12.17 4.85 42.51
CA GLU A 584 -11.06 5.54 43.19
C GLU A 584 -11.21 7.08 43.16
N LEU A 585 -11.83 7.60 42.10
CA LEU A 585 -12.16 9.01 41.95
C LEU A 585 -13.43 9.43 42.71
N GLY A 586 -14.13 8.50 43.36
CA GLY A 586 -15.33 8.78 44.15
C GLY A 586 -16.54 9.25 43.32
N VAL A 587 -16.60 8.86 42.04
CA VAL A 587 -17.71 9.21 41.13
C VAL A 587 -18.91 8.30 41.41
N ASP A 588 -20.12 8.84 41.42
CA ASP A 588 -21.37 8.06 41.52
C ASP A 588 -21.76 7.54 40.13
N VAL A 589 -21.64 6.23 39.89
CA VAL A 589 -21.71 5.64 38.54
C VAL A 589 -22.94 4.75 38.36
N VAL A 590 -23.80 5.11 37.42
CA VAL A 590 -24.84 4.24 36.85
C VAL A 590 -24.26 3.51 35.64
N SER A 591 -24.07 2.20 35.76
CA SER A 591 -23.44 1.39 34.72
C SER A 591 -24.46 0.68 33.83
N LEU A 592 -24.33 0.85 32.51
CA LEU A 592 -25.10 0.17 31.46
C LEU A 592 -24.17 -0.78 30.69
N ASN A 593 -24.69 -1.96 30.32
CA ASN A 593 -23.97 -2.98 29.55
C ASN A 593 -22.56 -3.31 30.10
N ALA A 594 -22.42 -3.28 31.42
CA ALA A 594 -21.14 -3.34 32.14
C ALA A 594 -20.63 -4.77 32.39
N PHE A 595 -20.76 -5.64 31.39
CA PHE A 595 -20.22 -7.00 31.41
C PHE A 595 -19.77 -7.38 30.01
N ILE A 596 -18.75 -8.25 29.92
CA ILE A 596 -18.21 -8.69 28.65
C ILE A 596 -19.20 -9.60 27.91
N ASP A 597 -19.57 -9.22 26.68
CA ASP A 597 -20.31 -10.07 25.75
C ASP A 597 -19.69 -10.00 24.35
N PRO A 598 -18.93 -11.04 23.94
CA PRO A 598 -18.32 -11.10 22.61
C PRO A 598 -19.29 -10.94 21.44
N LYS A 599 -20.58 -11.28 21.61
CA LYS A 599 -21.57 -11.20 20.54
C LYS A 599 -22.11 -9.78 20.34
N LYS A 600 -21.90 -8.88 21.30
CA LYS A 600 -22.47 -7.52 21.34
C LYS A 600 -21.42 -6.41 21.28
N GLY A 601 -20.15 -6.75 21.04
CA GLY A 601 -19.06 -5.77 20.93
C GLY A 601 -19.09 -4.91 19.66
N THR A 602 -19.93 -5.24 18.68
CA THR A 602 -20.11 -4.45 17.44
C THR A 602 -21.58 -4.06 17.33
N ARG A 603 -21.84 -2.75 17.20
CA ARG A 603 -23.19 -2.19 17.02
C ARG A 603 -23.42 -1.79 15.56
N THR A 604 -24.62 -2.03 15.05
CA THR A 604 -25.11 -1.37 13.83
C THR A 604 -25.39 0.11 14.11
N ALA A 605 -25.66 0.90 13.06
CA ALA A 605 -26.07 2.29 13.24
C ALA A 605 -27.37 2.40 14.06
N ASP A 606 -28.36 1.56 13.79
CA ASP A 606 -29.64 1.59 14.50
C ASP A 606 -29.46 1.19 15.98
N GLU A 607 -28.70 0.12 16.26
CA GLU A 607 -28.37 -0.29 17.63
C GLU A 607 -27.61 0.79 18.40
N PHE A 608 -26.76 1.56 17.71
CA PHE A 608 -26.05 2.70 18.28
C PHE A 608 -27.02 3.82 18.69
N TYR A 609 -27.96 4.19 17.81
CA TYR A 609 -28.95 5.23 18.12
C TYR A 609 -29.92 4.81 19.23
N GLU A 610 -30.38 3.55 19.21
CA GLU A 610 -31.19 3.02 20.31
C GLU A 610 -30.44 3.01 21.65
N ALA A 611 -29.12 2.78 21.63
CA ALA A 611 -28.30 2.83 22.82
C ALA A 611 -28.08 4.28 23.30
N SER A 612 -27.90 5.25 22.39
CA SER A 612 -27.79 6.67 22.75
C SER A 612 -29.08 7.22 23.35
N ASP A 613 -30.23 6.81 22.83
CA ASP A 613 -31.54 7.21 23.35
C ASP A 613 -31.74 6.65 24.77
N ARG A 614 -31.49 5.36 24.96
CA ARG A 614 -31.53 4.72 26.29
C ARG A 614 -30.58 5.36 27.29
N LEU A 615 -29.34 5.67 26.88
CA LEU A 615 -28.41 6.38 27.75
C LEU A 615 -28.97 7.73 28.17
N SER A 616 -29.52 8.49 27.22
CA SER A 616 -30.09 9.82 27.47
C SER A 616 -31.30 9.76 28.40
N GLU A 617 -32.18 8.78 28.24
CA GLU A 617 -33.30 8.53 29.15
C GLU A 617 -32.82 8.22 30.57
N VAL A 618 -31.78 7.41 30.72
CA VAL A 618 -31.19 7.06 32.03
C VAL A 618 -30.58 8.29 32.70
N VAL A 619 -29.86 9.12 31.94
CA VAL A 619 -29.25 10.37 32.44
C VAL A 619 -30.32 11.26 33.06
N VAL A 620 -31.40 11.52 32.34
CA VAL A 620 -32.51 12.37 32.81
C VAL A 620 -33.24 11.72 33.98
N SER A 621 -33.58 10.43 33.85
CA SER A 621 -34.41 9.73 34.85
C SER A 621 -33.73 9.58 36.21
N LEU A 622 -32.41 9.45 36.24
CA LEU A 622 -31.63 9.27 37.47
C LEU A 622 -30.93 10.57 37.94
N GLY A 623 -31.14 11.67 37.21
CA GLY A 623 -30.52 12.96 37.50
C GLY A 623 -28.99 12.91 37.45
N CYS A 624 -28.44 12.26 36.42
CA CYS A 624 -26.99 12.25 36.20
C CYS A 624 -26.53 13.60 35.64
N ASP A 625 -25.33 14.05 36.03
CA ASP A 625 -24.72 15.29 35.53
C ASP A 625 -24.23 15.15 34.09
N ILE A 626 -23.94 13.93 33.65
CA ILE A 626 -23.49 13.62 32.29
C ILE A 626 -23.63 12.12 31.99
N GLY A 627 -23.91 11.77 30.73
CA GLY A 627 -23.89 10.41 30.22
C GLY A 627 -22.71 10.17 29.29
N PHE A 628 -22.05 9.02 29.41
CA PHE A 628 -21.00 8.57 28.51
C PHE A 628 -21.37 7.25 27.84
N MET A 629 -21.03 7.11 26.56
CA MET A 629 -21.05 5.83 25.86
C MET A 629 -19.66 5.59 25.29
N MET A 630 -19.07 4.42 25.59
CA MET A 630 -17.81 4.01 25.00
C MET A 630 -18.06 3.06 23.84
N ASP A 631 -17.18 3.04 22.85
CA ASP A 631 -17.13 1.91 21.93
C ASP A 631 -16.49 0.69 22.60
N ALA A 632 -16.76 -0.52 22.09
CA ALA A 632 -16.27 -1.74 22.72
C ALA A 632 -14.73 -1.86 22.78
N GLY A 633 -14.03 -1.14 21.89
CA GLY A 633 -12.57 -1.03 21.85
C GLY A 633 -11.98 0.00 22.83
N ALA A 634 -12.83 0.82 23.47
CA ALA A 634 -12.47 1.92 24.36
C ALA A 634 -11.53 2.97 23.73
N GLU A 635 -11.70 3.25 22.44
CA GLU A 635 -10.99 4.32 21.73
C GLU A 635 -11.86 5.58 21.58
N ARG A 636 -13.18 5.45 21.66
CA ARG A 636 -14.12 6.54 21.42
C ARG A 636 -15.09 6.73 22.57
N VAL A 637 -15.40 8.00 22.84
CA VAL A 637 -16.36 8.39 23.88
C VAL A 637 -17.42 9.32 23.29
N PHE A 638 -18.67 8.94 23.43
CA PHE A 638 -19.83 9.74 23.08
C PHE A 638 -20.49 10.27 24.35
N VAL A 639 -21.22 11.38 24.24
CA VAL A 639 -21.73 12.11 25.40
C VAL A 639 -23.21 12.45 25.23
N SER A 640 -23.99 12.18 26.28
CA SER A 640 -25.30 12.77 26.50
C SER A 640 -25.19 13.80 27.62
N ASP A 641 -25.70 15.00 27.41
CA ASP A 641 -25.68 16.04 28.44
C ASP A 641 -26.71 15.81 29.56
N GLU A 642 -26.68 16.61 30.62
CA GLU A 642 -27.58 16.51 31.77
C GLU A 642 -29.06 16.68 31.42
N LYS A 643 -29.38 17.17 30.20
CA LYS A 643 -30.74 17.39 29.69
C LYS A 643 -31.20 16.22 28.81
N GLY A 644 -30.37 15.19 28.65
CA GLY A 644 -30.63 14.05 27.76
C GLY A 644 -30.40 14.37 26.28
N THR A 645 -29.66 15.43 25.95
CA THR A 645 -29.29 15.72 24.56
C THR A 645 -28.03 14.95 24.22
N PHE A 646 -28.15 13.96 23.33
CA PHE A 646 -27.00 13.26 22.79
C PHE A 646 -26.25 14.17 21.78
N LEU A 647 -24.97 14.41 22.03
CA LEU A 647 -24.17 15.34 21.22
C LEU A 647 -23.60 14.64 19.98
N GLU A 648 -23.94 15.16 18.81
CA GLU A 648 -23.32 14.77 17.54
C GLU A 648 -21.80 14.98 17.55
N ASN A 649 -21.03 14.13 16.87
CA ASN A 649 -19.57 14.04 17.03
C ASN A 649 -18.82 15.37 16.79
N GLN A 650 -19.20 16.13 15.75
CA GLN A 650 -18.61 17.45 15.47
C GLN A 650 -18.94 18.45 16.57
N ARG A 651 -20.18 18.37 17.08
CA ARG A 651 -20.63 19.25 18.14
C ARG A 651 -19.92 18.94 19.46
N LEU A 652 -19.78 17.65 19.77
CA LEU A 652 -19.00 17.18 20.91
C LEU A 652 -17.55 17.66 20.82
N LEU A 653 -16.92 17.59 19.65
CA LEU A 653 -15.59 18.12 19.41
C LEU A 653 -15.51 19.62 19.73
N THR A 654 -16.46 20.44 19.26
CA THR A 654 -16.51 21.87 19.57
C THR A 654 -16.60 22.10 21.09
N ILE A 655 -17.53 21.42 21.77
CA ILE A 655 -17.79 21.64 23.20
C ILE A 655 -16.60 21.18 24.06
N VAL A 656 -16.03 20.01 23.78
CA VAL A 656 -14.85 19.51 24.51
C VAL A 656 -13.65 20.41 24.26
N THR A 657 -13.44 20.90 23.03
CA THR A 657 -12.35 21.84 22.74
C THR A 657 -12.54 23.15 23.50
N ARG A 658 -13.76 23.69 23.53
CA ARG A 658 -14.07 24.91 24.30
C ARG A 658 -13.76 24.72 25.77
N LEU A 659 -14.29 23.64 26.34
CA LEU A 659 -14.11 23.32 27.74
C LEU A 659 -12.62 23.13 28.08
N PHE A 660 -11.86 22.46 27.21
CA PHE A 660 -10.42 22.30 27.37
C PHE A 660 -9.68 23.65 27.36
N LEU A 661 -9.97 24.53 26.40
CA LEU A 661 -9.34 25.85 26.29
C LEU A 661 -9.74 26.80 27.43
N ASP A 662 -10.95 26.67 27.96
CA ASP A 662 -11.41 27.47 29.10
C ASP A 662 -10.67 27.11 30.39
N VAL A 663 -10.29 25.83 30.54
CA VAL A 663 -9.52 25.34 31.70
C VAL A 663 -8.00 25.49 31.53
N ASN A 664 -7.51 25.46 30.29
CA ASN A 664 -6.07 25.51 29.96
C ASN A 664 -5.75 26.73 29.07
N PRO A 665 -5.83 27.97 29.60
CA PRO A 665 -5.67 29.20 28.83
C PRO A 665 -4.26 29.40 28.25
N GLU A 666 -3.27 28.67 28.74
CA GLU A 666 -1.88 28.67 28.25
C GLU A 666 -1.67 27.85 26.97
N THR A 667 -2.72 27.16 26.49
CA THR A 667 -2.66 26.33 25.28
C THR A 667 -2.21 27.16 24.09
N LYS A 668 -1.16 26.71 23.39
CA LYS A 668 -0.65 27.38 22.18
C LYS A 668 -1.11 26.71 20.89
N LYS A 669 -1.16 25.38 20.88
CA LYS A 669 -1.43 24.58 19.68
C LYS A 669 -2.37 23.42 19.98
N ILE A 670 -3.30 23.17 19.04
CA ILE A 670 -4.12 21.97 19.03
C ILE A 670 -4.11 21.32 17.64
N VAL A 671 -4.47 20.04 17.57
CA VAL A 671 -4.58 19.29 16.32
C VAL A 671 -6.03 18.96 16.01
N LEU A 672 -6.43 19.17 14.75
CA LEU A 672 -7.74 18.80 14.22
C LEU A 672 -7.60 18.17 12.83
N PRO A 673 -8.38 17.14 12.48
CA PRO A 673 -8.37 16.61 11.11
C PRO A 673 -8.96 17.64 10.12
N ILE A 674 -8.66 17.47 8.84
CA ILE A 674 -9.16 18.34 7.75
C ILE A 674 -10.70 18.37 7.67
N THR A 675 -11.34 17.28 8.13
CA THR A 675 -12.79 17.07 8.22
C THR A 675 -13.44 17.80 9.40
N ALA A 676 -12.66 18.32 10.36
CA ALA A 676 -13.21 19.04 11.50
C ALA A 676 -13.77 20.41 11.10
N SER A 677 -14.87 20.78 11.75
CA SER A 677 -15.56 22.05 11.52
C SER A 677 -14.64 23.26 11.67
N GLN A 678 -14.84 24.28 10.83
CA GLN A 678 -14.26 25.62 10.99
C GLN A 678 -14.73 26.31 12.28
N GLU A 679 -15.84 25.89 12.88
CA GLU A 679 -16.33 26.40 14.17
C GLU A 679 -15.26 26.29 15.27
N VAL A 680 -14.53 25.16 15.30
CA VAL A 680 -13.46 24.94 16.27
C VAL A 680 -12.26 25.86 16.01
N GLU A 681 -12.04 26.22 14.74
CA GLU A 681 -10.95 27.11 14.35
C GLU A 681 -11.27 28.56 14.70
N GLU A 682 -12.51 29.01 14.53
CA GLU A 682 -12.99 30.31 15.02
C GLU A 682 -12.82 30.42 16.54
N LEU A 683 -13.19 29.37 17.28
CA LEU A 683 -12.97 29.27 18.72
C LEU A 683 -11.48 29.40 19.10
N CYS A 684 -10.59 28.73 18.36
CA CYS A 684 -9.16 28.80 18.63
C CYS A 684 -8.59 30.20 18.33
N LYS A 685 -9.07 30.84 17.26
CA LYS A 685 -8.71 32.24 16.93
C LYS A 685 -9.09 33.20 18.05
N GLU A 686 -10.28 33.07 18.66
CA GLU A 686 -10.71 33.87 19.81
C GLU A 686 -9.73 33.80 21.00
N ARG A 687 -8.98 32.70 21.13
CA ARG A 687 -8.03 32.44 22.23
C ARG A 687 -6.56 32.50 21.82
N ASN A 688 -6.26 32.95 20.60
CA ASN A 688 -4.90 32.98 20.04
C ASN A 688 -4.21 31.60 20.04
N VAL A 689 -4.99 30.54 19.82
CA VAL A 689 -4.52 29.15 19.73
C VAL A 689 -4.35 28.79 18.26
N LYS A 690 -3.21 28.22 17.89
CA LYS A 690 -2.94 27.76 16.53
C LYS A 690 -3.52 26.37 16.30
N VAL A 691 -4.31 26.20 15.24
CA VAL A 691 -4.82 24.89 14.81
C VAL A 691 -3.84 24.27 13.81
N ILE A 692 -3.45 23.02 14.04
CA ILE A 692 -2.67 22.20 13.12
C ILE A 692 -3.61 21.20 12.45
N ARG A 693 -3.77 21.31 11.12
CA ARG A 693 -4.63 20.41 10.34
C ARG A 693 -3.89 19.12 9.95
N THR A 694 -4.57 17.98 10.04
CA THR A 694 -4.04 16.67 9.64
C THR A 694 -4.98 15.94 8.69
N GLY A 695 -4.55 14.81 8.12
CA GLY A 695 -5.45 13.85 7.48
C GLY A 695 -6.50 13.30 8.46
N ASP A 696 -7.52 12.61 7.95
CA ASP A 696 -8.65 12.06 8.74
C ASP A 696 -8.36 10.69 9.38
N SER A 697 -7.08 10.30 9.50
CA SER A 697 -6.66 9.03 10.10
C SER A 697 -6.18 9.19 11.53
N HIS A 698 -6.34 8.12 12.33
CA HIS A 698 -5.85 8.10 13.71
C HIS A 698 -4.33 8.25 13.77
N LEU A 699 -3.61 7.63 12.83
CA LEU A 699 -2.16 7.74 12.69
C LEU A 699 -1.70 9.18 12.40
N ASP A 700 -2.43 9.93 11.58
CA ASP A 700 -2.03 11.32 11.28
C ASP A 700 -2.13 12.21 12.53
N MET A 701 -3.16 12.01 13.36
CA MET A 701 -3.27 12.70 14.65
C MET A 701 -2.16 12.29 15.63
N MET A 702 -1.86 10.99 15.74
CA MET A 702 -0.74 10.47 16.56
C MET A 702 0.60 11.09 16.14
N ARG A 703 0.86 11.17 14.83
CA ARG A 703 2.09 11.75 14.28
C ARG A 703 2.18 13.24 14.59
N ALA A 704 1.07 13.97 14.49
CA ALA A 704 1.05 15.40 14.80
C ALA A 704 1.37 15.63 16.28
N VAL A 705 0.69 14.96 17.22
CA VAL A 705 0.93 15.16 18.66
C VAL A 705 2.32 14.69 19.12
N THR A 706 2.97 13.81 18.38
CA THR A 706 4.33 13.33 18.71
C THR A 706 5.45 14.07 18.00
N SER A 707 5.16 14.88 16.98
CA SER A 707 6.16 15.67 16.27
C SER A 707 6.37 17.07 16.88
N ASP A 708 5.40 17.56 17.65
CA ASP A 708 5.47 18.88 18.29
C ASP A 708 4.93 18.80 19.73
N SER A 709 5.85 18.94 20.70
CA SER A 709 5.54 18.88 22.13
C SER A 709 4.73 20.08 22.64
N GLU A 710 4.56 21.14 21.86
CA GLU A 710 3.68 22.27 22.22
C GLU A 710 2.19 21.96 21.97
N ILE A 711 1.86 20.83 21.35
CA ILE A 711 0.47 20.40 21.13
C ILE A 711 -0.10 19.82 22.43
N ALA A 712 -1.07 20.51 23.01
CA ALA A 712 -1.68 20.10 24.29
C ALA A 712 -2.91 19.20 24.12
N PHE A 713 -3.53 19.20 22.94
CA PHE A 713 -4.80 18.51 22.68
C PHE A 713 -4.96 18.19 21.19
N ALA A 714 -5.50 17.00 20.89
CA ALA A 714 -6.02 16.68 19.56
C ALA A 714 -7.44 16.16 19.65
N GLY A 715 -8.32 16.69 18.78
CA GLY A 715 -9.71 16.31 18.72
C GLY A 715 -10.10 15.74 17.36
N GLY A 716 -10.65 14.53 17.34
CA GLY A 716 -11.12 13.85 16.14
C GLY A 716 -12.63 14.01 15.90
N THR A 717 -13.05 13.93 14.64
CA THR A 717 -14.46 14.07 14.21
C THR A 717 -15.30 12.82 14.41
N LYS A 718 -14.71 11.76 14.97
CA LYS A 718 -15.33 10.45 15.24
C LYS A 718 -15.30 10.13 16.73
N ALA A 719 -15.47 11.17 17.56
CA ALA A 719 -15.57 11.07 19.03
C ALA A 719 -14.31 10.47 19.69
N GLY A 720 -13.14 10.72 19.11
CA GLY A 720 -11.84 10.31 19.66
C GLY A 720 -11.02 11.54 20.04
N PHE A 721 -10.47 11.55 21.24
CA PHE A 721 -9.66 12.64 21.79
C PHE A 721 -8.30 12.12 22.22
N ILE A 722 -7.26 12.92 22.01
CA ILE A 722 -5.90 12.63 22.43
C ILE A 722 -5.44 13.72 23.38
N PHE A 723 -4.98 13.30 24.55
CA PHE A 723 -4.37 14.14 25.57
C PHE A 723 -2.90 13.72 25.72
N PRO A 724 -1.97 14.35 24.97
CA PRO A 724 -0.59 13.87 24.81
C PRO A 724 0.20 13.76 26.12
N GLY A 725 -0.20 14.51 27.15
CA GLY A 725 0.37 14.41 28.50
C GLY A 725 0.25 13.00 29.10
N PHE A 726 -0.79 12.24 28.73
CA PHE A 726 -0.96 10.85 29.13
C PHE A 726 -0.54 9.89 28.01
N LEU A 727 -1.31 9.89 26.91
CA LEU A 727 -1.13 8.96 25.80
C LEU A 727 -1.25 9.71 24.47
N PHE A 728 -0.41 9.37 23.51
CA PHE A 728 -0.41 9.96 22.16
C PHE A 728 -1.52 9.38 21.25
N ALA A 729 -2.42 8.57 21.80
CA ALA A 729 -3.48 7.85 21.12
C ALA A 729 -4.83 8.14 21.75
N CYS A 730 -5.92 7.76 21.07
CA CYS A 730 -7.25 7.92 21.63
C CYS A 730 -7.46 6.90 22.74
N ASP A 731 -8.04 7.37 23.85
CA ASP A 731 -8.40 6.54 24.99
C ASP A 731 -9.73 7.05 25.55
N ALA A 732 -10.78 6.24 25.41
CA ALA A 732 -12.12 6.61 25.86
C ALA A 732 -12.21 6.69 27.38
N MET A 733 -11.52 5.79 28.10
CA MET A 733 -11.52 5.78 29.57
C MET A 733 -10.88 7.06 30.09
N PHE A 734 -9.72 7.44 29.53
CA PHE A 734 -9.05 8.68 29.90
C PHE A 734 -9.87 9.90 29.49
N SER A 735 -10.43 9.88 28.29
CA SER A 735 -11.27 10.99 27.80
C SER A 735 -12.50 11.21 28.68
N THR A 736 -13.17 10.16 29.13
CA THR A 736 -14.29 10.25 30.09
C THR A 736 -13.85 10.96 31.36
N VAL A 737 -12.78 10.50 32.01
CA VAL A 737 -12.31 11.11 33.26
C VAL A 737 -11.78 12.52 33.04
N LYS A 738 -11.11 12.78 31.91
CA LYS A 738 -10.62 14.12 31.57
C LYS A 738 -11.77 15.09 31.34
N ILE A 739 -12.85 14.68 30.70
CA ILE A 739 -14.06 15.51 30.57
C ILE A 739 -14.65 15.80 31.95
N LEU A 740 -14.70 14.82 32.86
CA LEU A 740 -15.14 15.03 34.26
C LEU A 740 -14.25 16.03 35.01
N GLU A 741 -12.94 15.91 34.87
CA GLU A 741 -11.98 16.87 35.44
C GLU A 741 -12.24 18.28 34.90
N LEU A 742 -12.43 18.42 33.59
CA LEU A 742 -12.62 19.71 32.95
C LEU A 742 -13.94 20.36 33.36
N ILE A 743 -15.07 19.63 33.42
CA ILE A 743 -16.35 20.20 33.90
C ILE A 743 -16.27 20.60 35.38
N ALA A 744 -15.54 19.83 36.19
CA ALA A 744 -15.32 20.15 37.60
C ALA A 744 -14.47 21.42 37.76
N LYS A 745 -13.38 21.57 36.99
CA LYS A 745 -12.51 22.76 36.99
C LYS A 745 -13.22 24.01 36.47
N ALA A 746 -14.00 23.87 35.40
CA ALA A 746 -14.76 24.96 34.82
C ALA A 746 -16.04 25.28 35.63
N ASN A 747 -16.41 24.42 36.60
CA ASN A 747 -17.65 24.51 37.37
C ASN A 747 -18.88 24.77 36.47
N THR A 748 -19.02 23.94 35.43
CA THR A 748 -20.05 24.08 34.39
C THR A 748 -20.61 22.73 34.01
N ARG A 749 -21.76 22.73 33.32
CA ARG A 749 -22.36 21.54 32.72
C ARG A 749 -22.22 21.57 31.21
N ILE A 750 -22.20 20.38 30.58
CA ILE A 750 -22.04 20.26 29.13
C ILE A 750 -23.24 20.83 28.40
N GLY A 751 -24.47 20.57 28.86
CA GLY A 751 -25.68 21.09 28.22
C GLY A 751 -25.81 22.60 28.37
N ASP A 752 -25.35 23.17 29.48
CA ASP A 752 -25.27 24.63 29.66
C ASP A 752 -24.26 25.29 28.71
N LEU A 753 -23.09 24.67 28.52
CA LEU A 753 -22.13 25.11 27.49
C LEU A 753 -22.70 24.98 26.08
N ASN A 754 -23.41 23.89 25.81
CA ASN A 754 -24.03 23.64 24.50
C ASN A 754 -25.08 24.70 24.16
N LEU A 755 -25.90 25.12 25.14
CA LEU A 755 -26.84 26.22 24.97
C LEU A 755 -26.17 27.58 24.83
N LYS A 756 -25.10 27.84 25.59
CA LYS A 756 -24.38 29.13 25.57
C LYS A 756 -23.67 29.38 24.24
N TYR A 757 -23.17 28.34 23.59
CA TYR A 757 -22.38 28.44 22.35
C TYR A 757 -23.04 27.70 21.19
N PRO A 758 -24.28 28.04 20.78
CA PRO A 758 -25.04 27.24 19.82
C PRO A 758 -24.30 27.06 18.49
N GLN A 759 -24.61 25.97 17.79
CA GLN A 759 -23.97 25.62 16.52
C GLN A 759 -24.08 26.76 15.50
N ARG A 760 -22.93 27.25 15.01
CA ARG A 760 -22.85 28.37 14.06
C ARG A 760 -22.68 27.94 12.61
N TYR A 761 -22.10 26.77 12.38
CA TYR A 761 -21.81 26.24 11.05
C TYR A 761 -22.66 25.01 10.74
N PHE A 762 -23.20 24.95 9.52
CA PHE A 762 -23.96 23.82 8.99
C PHE A 762 -23.09 23.01 8.04
N LEU A 763 -22.83 21.75 8.42
CA LEU A 763 -22.10 20.80 7.60
C LEU A 763 -23.10 19.92 6.83
N VAL A 764 -23.03 19.96 5.51
CA VAL A 764 -23.82 19.11 4.60
C VAL A 764 -22.87 18.14 3.92
N LYS A 765 -23.22 16.86 3.95
CA LYS A 765 -22.39 15.79 3.38
C LYS A 765 -23.14 15.01 2.31
N ARG A 766 -22.43 14.64 1.24
CA ARG A 766 -22.93 13.71 0.22
C ARG A 766 -21.83 12.75 -0.19
N ASN A 767 -22.21 11.48 -0.33
CA ASN A 767 -21.36 10.48 -0.95
C ASN A 767 -21.77 10.32 -2.41
N VAL A 768 -20.84 10.55 -3.33
CA VAL A 768 -21.05 10.38 -4.77
C VAL A 768 -20.34 9.12 -5.23
N THR A 769 -21.02 8.23 -5.95
CA THR A 769 -20.40 7.02 -6.50
C THR A 769 -19.27 7.40 -7.46
N CYS A 770 -18.08 6.89 -7.22
CA CYS A 770 -16.89 7.17 -8.02
C CYS A 770 -16.01 5.92 -8.05
N PRO A 771 -16.04 5.15 -9.15
CA PRO A 771 -15.21 3.95 -9.32
C PRO A 771 -13.73 4.24 -9.10
N ARG A 772 -13.01 3.32 -8.46
CA ARG A 772 -11.58 3.49 -8.13
C ARG A 772 -10.73 3.89 -9.33
N ASP A 773 -10.97 3.33 -10.51
CA ASP A 773 -10.20 3.55 -11.73
C ASP A 773 -10.34 4.97 -12.33
N VAL A 774 -11.39 5.71 -11.98
CA VAL A 774 -11.62 7.09 -12.47
C VAL A 774 -11.30 8.17 -11.43
N LYS A 775 -11.02 7.81 -10.17
CA LYS A 775 -10.79 8.78 -9.08
C LYS A 775 -9.69 9.79 -9.37
N GLY A 776 -8.58 9.39 -10.00
CA GLY A 776 -7.49 10.32 -10.34
C GLY A 776 -7.86 11.33 -11.43
N LYS A 777 -8.64 10.89 -12.43
CA LYS A 777 -9.17 11.80 -13.46
C LYS A 777 -10.10 12.83 -12.82
N VAL A 778 -10.98 12.38 -11.93
CA VAL A 778 -11.88 13.25 -11.17
C VAL A 778 -11.09 14.24 -10.31
N MET A 779 -10.05 13.78 -9.60
CA MET A 779 -9.16 14.65 -8.82
C MET A 779 -8.48 15.71 -9.68
N ARG A 780 -7.98 15.35 -10.88
CA ARG A 780 -7.40 16.33 -11.82
C ARG A 780 -8.41 17.41 -12.20
N LYS A 781 -9.64 17.03 -12.53
CA LYS A 781 -10.72 17.98 -12.86
C LYS A 781 -11.12 18.85 -11.69
N ILE A 782 -11.15 18.31 -10.47
CA ILE A 782 -11.35 19.11 -9.25
C ILE A 782 -10.24 20.16 -9.12
N MET A 783 -8.98 19.77 -9.32
CA MET A 783 -7.83 20.67 -9.22
C MET A 783 -7.85 21.78 -10.28
N GLU A 784 -8.35 21.48 -11.48
CA GLU A 784 -8.56 22.44 -12.57
C GLU A 784 -9.73 23.40 -12.25
N ASP A 785 -10.90 22.89 -11.86
CA ASP A 785 -12.11 23.67 -11.57
C ASP A 785 -11.93 24.61 -10.36
N THR A 786 -11.10 24.19 -9.38
CA THR A 786 -10.86 24.95 -8.14
C THR A 786 -9.56 25.76 -8.18
N ALA A 787 -8.94 25.93 -9.36
CA ALA A 787 -7.60 26.50 -9.50
C ALA A 787 -7.46 27.91 -8.94
N GLU A 788 -8.51 28.72 -9.06
CA GLU A 788 -8.54 30.13 -8.67
C GLU A 788 -8.85 30.35 -7.17
N ASN A 789 -9.29 29.30 -6.46
CA ASN A 789 -9.61 29.38 -5.04
C ASN A 789 -8.41 29.06 -4.15
N GLU A 790 -8.44 29.57 -2.92
CA GLU A 790 -7.54 29.11 -1.86
C GLU A 790 -7.86 27.65 -1.51
N ARG A 791 -6.82 26.82 -1.38
CA ARG A 791 -6.94 25.37 -1.21
C ARG A 791 -6.00 24.83 -0.15
N ILE A 792 -6.50 23.90 0.65
CA ILE A 792 -5.72 23.09 1.60
C ILE A 792 -5.67 21.65 1.06
N LEU A 793 -4.47 21.17 0.76
CA LEU A 793 -4.20 19.90 0.07
C LEU A 793 -3.53 18.88 1.00
N ILE A 794 -4.16 18.58 2.14
CA ILE A 794 -3.65 17.62 3.13
C ILE A 794 -4.18 16.21 2.84
N ASP A 795 -5.49 16.08 2.70
CA ASP A 795 -6.18 14.83 2.34
C ASP A 795 -7.43 15.22 1.54
N GLY A 796 -7.43 14.90 0.24
CA GLY A 796 -8.37 15.47 -0.73
C GLY A 796 -8.10 16.96 -1.02
N VAL A 797 -9.15 17.67 -1.46
CA VAL A 797 -9.09 19.10 -1.79
C VAL A 797 -10.09 19.85 -0.93
N LYS A 798 -9.60 20.63 0.05
CA LYS A 798 -10.45 21.57 0.80
C LYS A 798 -10.34 22.96 0.16
N VAL A 799 -11.43 23.42 -0.42
CA VAL A 799 -11.57 24.73 -1.05
C VAL A 799 -12.13 25.71 -0.01
N ILE A 800 -11.46 26.85 0.14
CA ILE A 800 -11.92 27.97 0.97
C ILE A 800 -12.52 29.01 0.02
N TYR A 801 -13.83 29.25 0.13
CA TYR A 801 -14.52 30.24 -0.69
C TYR A 801 -14.51 31.62 -0.04
N ASP A 802 -14.73 31.65 1.28
CA ASP A 802 -14.75 32.84 2.12
C ASP A 802 -14.57 32.42 3.60
N ASP A 803 -14.55 33.39 4.52
CA ASP A 803 -14.39 33.17 5.96
C ASP A 803 -15.50 32.29 6.59
N ASP A 804 -16.64 32.18 5.91
CA ASP A 804 -17.83 31.51 6.41
C ASP A 804 -18.15 30.22 5.66
N THR A 805 -17.41 29.86 4.60
CA THR A 805 -17.78 28.79 3.67
C THR A 805 -16.58 28.01 3.15
N SER A 806 -16.62 26.69 3.31
CA SER A 806 -15.64 25.77 2.72
C SER A 806 -16.28 24.52 2.13
N LEU A 807 -15.54 23.87 1.23
CA LEU A 807 -15.93 22.61 0.59
C LEU A 807 -14.75 21.64 0.66
N LEU A 808 -14.96 20.45 1.21
CA LEU A 808 -13.99 19.37 1.21
C LEU A 808 -14.43 18.28 0.22
N LEU A 809 -13.57 18.00 -0.74
CA LEU A 809 -13.71 16.95 -1.73
C LEU A 809 -12.69 15.85 -1.42
N LEU A 810 -13.16 14.72 -0.89
CA LEU A 810 -12.29 13.68 -0.33
C LEU A 810 -12.58 12.31 -0.97
N PRO A 811 -11.62 11.69 -1.69
CA PRO A 811 -11.80 10.33 -2.19
C PRO A 811 -11.79 9.29 -1.06
N ASP A 812 -12.76 8.39 -1.01
CA ASP A 812 -12.76 7.29 -0.03
C ASP A 812 -11.64 6.28 -0.35
N ARG A 813 -10.89 5.87 0.68
CA ARG A 813 -9.72 4.98 0.53
C ARG A 813 -10.10 3.51 0.27
N ALA A 814 -11.30 3.08 0.67
CA ALA A 814 -11.73 1.68 0.64
C ALA A 814 -12.96 1.44 -0.25
N ARG A 815 -13.83 2.44 -0.43
CA ARG A 815 -15.09 2.30 -1.17
C ARG A 815 -15.08 3.06 -2.48
N ASP A 816 -15.92 2.68 -3.42
CA ASP A 816 -16.10 3.35 -4.72
C ASP A 816 -16.97 4.60 -4.60
N ILE A 817 -16.61 5.49 -3.67
CA ILE A 817 -17.29 6.75 -3.43
C ILE A 817 -16.30 7.90 -3.27
N PHE A 818 -16.84 9.11 -3.41
CA PHE A 818 -16.21 10.39 -3.16
C PHE A 818 -17.06 11.16 -2.15
N HIS A 819 -16.44 11.70 -1.11
CA HIS A 819 -17.10 12.53 -0.11
C HIS A 819 -17.11 13.99 -0.58
N VAL A 820 -18.29 14.62 -0.52
CA VAL A 820 -18.52 16.04 -0.80
C VAL A 820 -19.11 16.64 0.47
N ASP A 821 -18.26 17.33 1.23
CA ASP A 821 -18.59 17.88 2.53
C ASP A 821 -18.49 19.41 2.45
N ALA A 822 -19.63 20.12 2.39
CA ALA A 822 -19.64 21.58 2.43
C ALA A 822 -20.06 22.08 3.81
N GLU A 823 -19.37 23.11 4.27
CA GLU A 823 -19.62 23.76 5.54
C GLU A 823 -19.88 25.24 5.31
N SER A 824 -20.95 25.78 5.91
CA SER A 824 -21.22 27.22 5.88
C SER A 824 -22.04 27.70 7.08
N LYS A 825 -21.92 28.99 7.45
CA LYS A 825 -22.88 29.65 8.37
C LYS A 825 -24.31 29.66 7.82
N SER A 826 -24.48 29.47 6.51
CA SER A 826 -25.78 29.32 5.86
C SER A 826 -26.03 27.88 5.38
N LYS A 827 -27.03 27.22 5.95
CA LYS A 827 -27.44 25.86 5.54
C LYS A 827 -27.80 25.79 4.05
N SER A 828 -28.43 26.83 3.50
CA SER A 828 -28.79 26.87 2.07
C SER A 828 -27.55 26.97 1.19
N ARG A 829 -26.54 27.75 1.59
CA ARG A 829 -25.26 27.86 0.87
C ARG A 829 -24.49 26.54 0.86
N ALA A 830 -24.36 25.88 2.00
CA ALA A 830 -23.72 24.55 2.08
C ALA A 830 -24.45 23.52 1.22
N THR A 831 -25.78 23.49 1.25
CA THR A 831 -26.60 22.57 0.43
C THR A 831 -26.43 22.81 -1.06
N MET A 832 -26.36 24.08 -1.48
CA MET A 832 -26.12 24.48 -2.87
C MET A 832 -24.76 23.98 -3.36
N LEU A 833 -23.68 24.21 -2.60
CA LEU A 833 -22.33 23.78 -2.96
C LEU A 833 -22.21 22.26 -3.09
N VAL A 834 -22.79 21.50 -2.15
CA VAL A 834 -22.82 20.03 -2.24
C VAL A 834 -23.54 19.58 -3.50
N SER A 835 -24.70 20.16 -3.80
CA SER A 835 -25.50 19.79 -4.97
C SER A 835 -24.80 20.13 -6.28
N GLU A 836 -24.14 21.28 -6.35
CA GLU A 836 -23.33 21.71 -7.50
C GLU A 836 -22.19 20.72 -7.76
N PHE A 837 -21.39 20.40 -6.74
CA PHE A 837 -20.26 19.50 -6.89
C PHE A 837 -20.69 18.05 -7.10
N GLU A 838 -21.81 17.61 -6.51
CA GLU A 838 -22.42 16.32 -6.83
C GLU A 838 -22.74 16.19 -8.32
N GLN A 839 -23.27 17.24 -8.96
CA GLN A 839 -23.53 17.24 -10.40
C GLN A 839 -22.24 17.25 -11.21
N LYS A 840 -21.26 18.09 -10.86
CA LYS A 840 -19.94 18.12 -11.52
C LYS A 840 -19.23 16.77 -11.45
N LEU A 841 -19.18 16.16 -10.26
CA LEU A 841 -18.59 14.84 -10.02
C LEU A 841 -19.27 13.76 -10.86
N ASN A 842 -20.60 13.72 -10.89
CA ASN A 842 -21.34 12.76 -11.72
C ASN A 842 -21.04 12.92 -13.22
N THR A 843 -20.88 14.15 -13.70
CA THR A 843 -20.48 14.43 -15.08
C THR A 843 -19.05 13.98 -15.35
N TRP A 844 -18.12 14.31 -14.45
CA TRP A 844 -16.70 13.96 -14.58
C TRP A 844 -16.41 12.47 -14.49
N VAL A 845 -17.25 11.71 -13.78
CA VAL A 845 -17.20 10.24 -13.72
C VAL A 845 -17.71 9.60 -15.01
N ARG A 846 -18.63 10.24 -15.73
CA ARG A 846 -19.21 9.71 -17.00
C ARG A 846 -18.36 10.02 -18.22
N GLU A 847 -17.72 11.18 -18.24
CA GLU A 847 -16.71 11.54 -19.23
C GLU A 847 -15.46 10.70 -19.08
#